data_AF-A0A955SF31-F1
#
_entry.id   AF-A0A955SF31-F1
#
_cell.length_a   1.000
_cell.length_b   1.000
_cell.length_c   1.000
_cell.angle_alpha   90.00
_cell.angle_beta   90.00
_cell.angle_gamma   90.00
#
_symmetry.space_group_name_H-M   'P 1'
#
loop_
_entity.id
_entity.type
_entity.pdbx_description
1 polymer ?
#
loop_
_entity_poly.entity_id
_entity_poly.type
_entity_poly.pdbx_seq_one_letter_code
_entity_poly.pdbx_strand_id
1 'polypeptide(L)'
;GNLITQNSIYLNTGLGIDLRTSFANSGPNFPQDEGDADSGGNGLQNFPNLSSISESATGTIVDGSLSSMPDSMYRLEFFANVGQDGSGFGEGQTYIGSAEVETDGTGVAVFSASVGALPAGQFFVTSTATDITVRAPATEPANNTSEFSPAISMGGQGLTVTTTVGESGGGTLNESILASNNMPGVQTIAFNIPADDPGHVYYRDDGIAGNVTPASVAATTESDDANIADIDPDWPHSWFSIKPLGQIEEITDPVVLDGFSQPGAVENTNPIEDGLNSVLRIEIDGTLASENANDLRFGFMRVTAGGSTIRGLAINRVYGPKIWLDGVYTAGDNNRVEGNYLGPDVSGTVAFPVGYATGVVTTFAGVLINSSSSNLIGGAADSARNLISGNDGFGGAGVLLQGFGSNSNRIQGNLIGTDRTGTRSIGIEQIGVRVGGVVDNTVGGSNPGEGNYIAGNSTGVEIGGHESRRNRVIGNWIGTDSTGSSGIGNTGPGVWVRDSPSHSLIQSNTIAHNDSGVLVVSSFNLLDATRNLITQNSIYRNKGLGIDLGFSSHADGPTPNDVPPESDPPDQDTGANNRQNFPILTSVTDNGGGTTVEGFLQSTPNSNFRIEFFANRERDESTGGKYSEGETYIGSVDVTTDGSGMSGITANLPALPELQPFITATATDITDRGDGPANDTSEFSPVEPLGGESTLVNNTGEIGLGTLREAIYVANLSEGSSTITFAIPPDDPRHFYYMDDGVSGTVSRLNVATTAEADDSNIADIDPDWPHSWFSIQPSHGLPELFDPINIDGFTQPGSVKNTLSAPQGLDSVLRIELDGANIEGDGFSLVVGAEISLIQGLVINRCGANGIHLDTFGGNRVMGNFIGTDVSGTLPLGNGLDGILLDAERYNRVGGAKPELRNLIAGNGSNEIEIKGSGADTVYGNLIGVDRRAQSIIRESTEVCFLVDGSFFAAIGGPEEGSGNFLGVDPEFGIRVSGINPSGFKQTGNPIDQLENCREELLAIQQDRETFFQSNSAEDFDVLDQTTAQFFGCIIFQNFIDQTRANSILQNQYLSEASNLGIDLGTDGATSNDPGDVDEGPNGLQNFPELTTATNEGGTTRVRGNFNSYPGIDYRLEFFSAPTPARAGETYLGFVEVLTDSGGNASFDFISSTSVSSGEYIVSTATLLYDIDADPQ
;
A
#
# COMPACT_ATOMS: atom_id res chain seq x y z
N GLY A 1 -45.49 11.60 -69.54
CA GLY A 1 -44.48 10.63 -69.11
C GLY A 1 -45.08 9.37 -68.55
N ASN A 2 -44.30 8.72 -67.69
CA ASN A 2 -44.66 7.64 -66.78
C ASN A 2 -44.95 8.23 -65.40
N LEU A 3 -46.19 8.07 -64.95
CA LEU A 3 -46.61 8.45 -63.59
C LEU A 3 -45.99 7.48 -62.58
N ILE A 4 -45.15 8.00 -61.69
CA ILE A 4 -44.61 7.26 -60.55
C ILE A 4 -45.11 7.97 -59.29
N THR A 5 -46.07 7.39 -58.57
CA THR A 5 -46.72 8.08 -57.46
C THR A 5 -46.93 7.14 -56.27
N GLN A 6 -46.70 7.64 -55.06
CA GLN A 6 -46.94 6.97 -53.77
C GLN A 6 -46.26 5.60 -53.59
N ASN A 7 -45.23 5.29 -54.37
CA ASN A 7 -44.49 4.04 -54.21
C ASN A 7 -43.51 4.14 -53.04
N SER A 8 -43.44 3.08 -52.23
CA SER A 8 -42.39 2.91 -51.23
C SER A 8 -41.17 2.29 -51.90
N ILE A 9 -40.12 3.08 -52.10
CA ILE A 9 -38.88 2.72 -52.79
C ILE A 9 -37.75 3.08 -51.82
N TYR A 10 -37.04 2.10 -51.26
CA TYR A 10 -35.97 2.33 -50.28
C TYR A 10 -35.01 1.11 -50.20
N LEU A 11 -33.83 1.29 -49.61
CA LEU A 11 -32.74 0.30 -49.49
C LEU A 11 -32.18 -0.19 -50.84
N ASN A 12 -32.17 0.66 -51.87
CA ASN A 12 -31.49 0.35 -53.12
C ASN A 12 -30.01 0.71 -53.02
N THR A 13 -29.15 0.00 -53.75
CA THR A 13 -27.70 0.31 -53.81
C THR A 13 -27.35 1.43 -54.80
N GLY A 14 -28.37 2.09 -55.36
CA GLY A 14 -28.31 3.23 -56.28
C GLY A 14 -29.61 4.03 -56.19
N LEU A 15 -29.84 4.99 -57.10
CA LEU A 15 -31.02 5.86 -57.05
C LEU A 15 -32.34 5.07 -57.06
N GLY A 16 -33.31 5.49 -56.22
CA GLY A 16 -34.65 4.90 -56.18
C GLY A 16 -35.45 5.11 -57.48
N ILE A 17 -35.30 6.28 -58.11
CA ILE A 17 -35.78 6.57 -59.47
C ILE A 17 -34.59 7.14 -60.24
N ASP A 18 -34.30 6.55 -61.39
CA ASP A 18 -33.18 6.96 -62.25
C ASP A 18 -33.71 7.27 -63.67
N LEU A 19 -33.71 8.56 -64.02
CA LEU A 19 -34.19 9.05 -65.32
C LEU A 19 -33.02 9.20 -66.28
N ARG A 20 -32.95 8.39 -67.35
CA ARG A 20 -31.80 8.34 -68.26
C ARG A 20 -32.09 8.81 -69.69
N THR A 21 -31.08 9.38 -70.35
CA THR A 21 -31.05 9.63 -71.81
C THR A 21 -30.42 8.49 -72.60
N SER A 22 -29.57 7.67 -71.97
CA SER A 22 -28.99 6.44 -72.54
C SER A 22 -28.46 5.49 -71.45
N PHE A 23 -28.22 4.22 -71.79
CA PHE A 23 -27.66 3.22 -70.86
C PHE A 23 -26.27 3.55 -70.29
N ALA A 24 -25.54 4.50 -70.89
CA ALA A 24 -24.19 4.89 -70.49
C ALA A 24 -24.13 6.07 -69.49
N ASN A 25 -25.27 6.70 -69.20
CA ASN A 25 -25.37 7.80 -68.24
C ASN A 25 -26.16 7.31 -67.02
N SER A 26 -25.45 6.79 -66.01
CA SER A 26 -26.02 6.43 -64.71
C SER A 26 -25.59 7.45 -63.66
N GLY A 27 -26.55 8.11 -63.03
CA GLY A 27 -26.38 9.16 -62.03
C GLY A 27 -27.55 10.16 -62.09
N PRO A 28 -27.81 10.94 -61.03
CA PRO A 28 -28.90 11.91 -61.00
C PRO A 28 -28.60 12.92 -62.11
N ASN A 29 -29.47 12.99 -63.12
CA ASN A 29 -29.08 13.56 -64.40
C ASN A 29 -29.11 15.09 -64.39
N PHE A 30 -27.96 15.71 -64.67
CA PHE A 30 -27.76 17.00 -65.34
C PHE A 30 -28.35 18.26 -64.62
N PRO A 31 -27.86 19.50 -64.88
CA PRO A 31 -28.12 20.62 -63.96
C PRO A 31 -29.60 21.01 -63.98
N GLN A 32 -30.21 21.14 -62.79
CA GLN A 32 -31.51 21.77 -62.53
C GLN A 32 -31.64 23.09 -63.32
N ASP A 33 -32.14 23.02 -64.54
CA ASP A 33 -32.15 24.13 -65.49
C ASP A 33 -33.39 25.00 -65.30
N GLU A 34 -33.24 26.30 -65.59
CA GLU A 34 -34.36 27.23 -65.54
C GLU A 34 -35.35 26.91 -66.68
N GLY A 35 -36.56 26.47 -66.34
CA GLY A 35 -37.66 26.27 -67.28
C GLY A 35 -37.79 24.88 -67.93
N ASP A 36 -36.96 23.91 -67.54
CA ASP A 36 -36.91 22.49 -67.95
C ASP A 36 -37.20 22.22 -69.44
N ALA A 37 -36.16 22.37 -70.28
CA ALA A 37 -36.20 22.20 -71.73
C ALA A 37 -35.62 20.85 -72.20
N ASP A 38 -35.36 19.95 -71.26
CA ASP A 38 -34.63 18.72 -71.51
C ASP A 38 -35.48 17.62 -72.17
N SER A 39 -34.79 16.63 -72.75
CA SER A 39 -35.44 15.52 -73.46
C SER A 39 -34.82 14.18 -73.08
N GLY A 40 -35.65 13.21 -72.68
CA GLY A 40 -35.19 11.93 -72.14
C GLY A 40 -36.32 11.14 -71.47
N GLY A 41 -35.96 10.16 -70.63
CA GLY A 41 -36.94 9.46 -69.79
C GLY A 41 -37.69 10.45 -68.89
N ASN A 42 -39.02 10.46 -68.98
CA ASN A 42 -39.86 11.45 -68.30
C ASN A 42 -39.52 12.92 -68.57
N GLY A 43 -39.00 13.23 -69.76
CA GLY A 43 -38.55 14.59 -70.07
C GLY A 43 -37.39 15.07 -69.19
N LEU A 44 -36.75 14.18 -68.41
CA LEU A 44 -35.80 14.52 -67.35
C LEU A 44 -36.35 15.51 -66.32
N GLN A 45 -37.63 15.37 -65.96
CA GLN A 45 -38.30 16.29 -65.04
C GLN A 45 -37.45 16.65 -63.81
N ASN A 46 -37.16 17.95 -63.65
CA ASN A 46 -36.54 18.51 -62.45
C ASN A 46 -37.27 18.09 -61.17
N PHE A 47 -36.50 17.69 -60.14
CA PHE A 47 -37.00 17.37 -58.81
C PHE A 47 -37.10 18.64 -57.93
N PRO A 48 -37.96 18.67 -56.89
CA PRO A 48 -38.06 19.83 -56.01
C PRO A 48 -36.77 20.06 -55.21
N ASN A 49 -36.38 21.32 -55.04
CA ASN A 49 -35.30 21.72 -54.13
C ASN A 49 -35.90 22.09 -52.77
N LEU A 50 -35.70 21.23 -51.76
CA LEU A 50 -36.23 21.43 -50.41
C LEU A 50 -35.32 22.37 -49.62
N SER A 51 -35.89 23.39 -48.97
CA SER A 51 -35.13 24.42 -48.23
C SER A 51 -35.23 24.31 -46.72
N SER A 52 -36.36 23.86 -46.19
CA SER A 52 -36.56 23.62 -44.76
C SER A 52 -37.70 22.65 -44.50
N ILE A 53 -37.62 21.95 -43.38
CA ILE A 53 -38.77 21.24 -42.82
C ILE A 53 -38.96 21.65 -41.36
N SER A 54 -40.20 21.88 -40.95
CA SER A 54 -40.57 22.34 -39.60
C SER A 54 -41.84 21.66 -39.10
N GLU A 55 -42.01 21.54 -37.78
CA GLU A 55 -43.23 20.98 -37.19
C GLU A 55 -44.38 22.00 -37.17
N SER A 56 -45.59 21.49 -37.31
CA SER A 56 -46.83 22.23 -37.11
C SER A 56 -47.79 21.45 -36.20
N ALA A 57 -48.79 22.11 -35.63
CA ALA A 57 -49.77 21.48 -34.75
C ALA A 57 -50.59 20.33 -35.41
N THR A 58 -50.48 20.14 -36.73
CA THR A 58 -51.23 19.15 -37.50
C THR A 58 -50.36 18.25 -38.39
N GLY A 59 -49.03 18.33 -38.32
CA GLY A 59 -48.11 17.57 -39.18
C GLY A 59 -46.79 18.30 -39.45
N THR A 60 -46.18 18.09 -40.61
CA THR A 60 -44.89 18.69 -40.99
C THR A 60 -45.10 19.74 -42.10
N ILE A 61 -44.42 20.88 -42.01
CA ILE A 61 -44.33 21.89 -43.08
C ILE A 61 -43.01 21.66 -43.85
N VAL A 62 -43.10 21.56 -45.17
CA VAL A 62 -41.96 21.41 -46.08
C VAL A 62 -41.90 22.62 -47.00
N ASP A 63 -40.86 23.44 -46.85
CA ASP A 63 -40.60 24.57 -47.72
C ASP A 63 -39.62 24.20 -48.82
N GLY A 64 -39.80 24.78 -50.00
CA GLY A 64 -38.87 24.58 -51.10
C GLY A 64 -39.26 25.35 -52.35
N SER A 65 -38.56 25.03 -53.44
CA SER A 65 -38.84 25.55 -54.76
C SER A 65 -38.74 24.45 -55.82
N LEU A 66 -39.54 24.57 -56.88
CA LEU A 66 -39.43 23.77 -58.10
C LEU A 66 -39.15 24.73 -59.27
N SER A 67 -38.13 24.42 -60.08
CA SER A 67 -37.91 25.05 -61.39
C SER A 67 -38.29 24.05 -62.48
N SER A 68 -39.31 24.36 -63.28
CA SER A 68 -39.80 23.49 -64.35
C SER A 68 -40.52 24.31 -65.43
N MET A 69 -41.29 23.68 -66.33
CA MET A 69 -41.99 24.38 -67.42
C MET A 69 -42.86 25.53 -66.87
N PRO A 70 -42.81 26.75 -67.46
CA PRO A 70 -43.64 27.89 -67.04
C PRO A 70 -45.14 27.64 -67.11
N ASP A 71 -45.89 28.36 -66.26
CA ASP A 71 -47.36 28.36 -66.20
C ASP A 71 -47.99 26.95 -66.18
N SER A 72 -47.35 26.01 -65.46
CA SER A 72 -47.71 24.59 -65.43
C SER A 72 -47.93 24.08 -64.00
N MET A 73 -48.87 23.14 -63.84
CA MET A 73 -49.23 22.56 -62.54
C MET A 73 -48.45 21.28 -62.27
N TYR A 74 -47.86 21.20 -61.08
CA TYR A 74 -47.10 20.04 -60.61
C TYR A 74 -47.66 19.51 -59.29
N ARG A 75 -47.71 18.18 -59.16
CA ARG A 75 -47.91 17.48 -57.90
C ARG A 75 -46.55 17.15 -57.31
N LEU A 76 -46.28 17.70 -56.15
CA LEU A 76 -45.15 17.34 -55.30
C LEU A 76 -45.57 16.23 -54.35
N GLU A 77 -44.82 15.14 -54.29
CA GLU A 77 -45.04 14.08 -53.31
C GLU A 77 -43.86 14.01 -52.35
N PHE A 78 -44.15 13.89 -51.05
CA PHE A 78 -43.17 13.93 -49.99
C PHE A 78 -43.10 12.58 -49.28
N PHE A 79 -41.88 12.15 -48.99
CA PHE A 79 -41.61 10.86 -48.37
C PHE A 79 -40.67 11.02 -47.19
N ALA A 80 -41.00 10.39 -46.07
CA ALA A 80 -40.13 10.28 -44.90
C ALA A 80 -39.20 9.07 -45.05
N ASN A 81 -37.96 9.21 -44.56
CA ASN A 81 -36.90 8.21 -44.62
C ASN A 81 -36.13 8.14 -43.30
N VAL A 82 -35.64 6.96 -42.95
CA VAL A 82 -34.78 6.74 -41.76
C VAL A 82 -33.40 7.41 -41.87
N GLY A 83 -32.89 7.56 -43.09
CA GLY A 83 -31.54 8.08 -43.36
C GLY A 83 -31.45 8.66 -44.77
N GLN A 84 -30.34 9.34 -45.05
CA GLN A 84 -29.97 9.72 -46.41
C GLN A 84 -29.41 8.49 -47.14
N ASP A 85 -29.79 8.31 -48.41
CA ASP A 85 -29.19 7.29 -49.26
C ASP A 85 -27.73 7.65 -49.60
N GLY A 86 -26.87 6.64 -49.76
CA GLY A 86 -25.43 6.82 -50.02
C GLY A 86 -25.10 7.59 -51.30
N SER A 87 -26.05 7.78 -52.21
CA SER A 87 -25.90 8.63 -53.40
C SER A 87 -26.03 10.13 -53.14
N GLY A 88 -26.49 10.54 -51.95
CA GLY A 88 -26.76 11.94 -51.60
C GLY A 88 -28.15 12.44 -52.07
N PHE A 89 -28.82 11.71 -52.95
CA PHE A 89 -30.20 11.94 -53.38
C PHE A 89 -31.07 10.87 -52.74
N GLY A 90 -32.13 11.26 -52.04
CA GLY A 90 -32.80 10.32 -51.16
C GLY A 90 -33.73 9.35 -51.88
N GLU A 91 -34.28 8.39 -51.14
CA GLU A 91 -35.30 7.47 -51.63
C GLU A 91 -36.67 7.86 -51.05
N GLY A 92 -37.71 7.05 -51.23
CA GLY A 92 -39.05 7.31 -50.70
C GLY A 92 -39.58 6.15 -49.88
N GLN A 93 -39.17 6.03 -48.61
CA GLN A 93 -39.58 4.93 -47.73
C GLN A 93 -41.06 5.03 -47.33
N THR A 94 -41.52 6.15 -46.78
CA THR A 94 -42.91 6.33 -46.34
C THR A 94 -43.53 7.57 -46.95
N TYR A 95 -44.59 7.41 -47.74
CA TYR A 95 -45.35 8.56 -48.26
C TYR A 95 -46.06 9.31 -47.12
N ILE A 96 -45.75 10.60 -46.95
CA ILE A 96 -46.29 11.45 -45.87
C ILE A 96 -47.25 12.52 -46.37
N GLY A 97 -47.33 12.77 -47.67
CA GLY A 97 -48.30 13.69 -48.24
C GLY A 97 -47.92 14.22 -49.62
N SER A 98 -48.74 15.11 -50.15
CA SER A 98 -48.49 15.78 -51.42
C SER A 98 -49.02 17.20 -51.41
N ALA A 99 -48.42 18.06 -52.24
CA ALA A 99 -48.92 19.41 -52.51
C ALA A 99 -48.99 19.65 -54.02
N GLU A 100 -49.90 20.51 -54.46
CA GLU A 100 -49.94 20.98 -55.85
C GLU A 100 -49.37 22.40 -55.92
N VAL A 101 -48.49 22.63 -56.90
CA VAL A 101 -47.81 23.92 -57.10
C VAL A 101 -47.95 24.33 -58.57
N GLU A 102 -48.15 25.62 -58.81
CA GLU A 102 -48.13 26.21 -60.16
C GLU A 102 -46.82 26.97 -60.33
N THR A 103 -46.06 26.64 -61.38
CA THR A 103 -44.90 27.45 -61.77
C THR A 103 -45.36 28.77 -62.37
N ASP A 104 -44.66 29.86 -62.08
CA ASP A 104 -44.98 31.16 -62.65
C ASP A 104 -44.56 31.27 -64.13
N GLY A 105 -44.75 32.45 -64.73
CA GLY A 105 -44.36 32.72 -66.13
C GLY A 105 -42.84 32.64 -66.39
N THR A 106 -42.01 32.43 -65.37
CA THR A 106 -40.57 32.16 -65.48
C THR A 106 -40.22 30.68 -65.27
N GLY A 107 -41.17 29.83 -64.88
CA GLY A 107 -40.93 28.41 -64.61
C GLY A 107 -40.68 28.08 -63.14
N VAL A 108 -40.79 29.03 -62.22
CA VAL A 108 -40.46 28.80 -60.80
C VAL A 108 -41.72 28.73 -59.96
N ALA A 109 -41.81 27.73 -59.09
CA ALA A 109 -42.80 27.63 -58.03
C ALA A 109 -42.08 27.61 -56.68
N VAL A 110 -42.39 28.55 -55.79
CA VAL A 110 -42.00 28.48 -54.36
C VAL A 110 -43.18 27.92 -53.58
N PHE A 111 -42.93 26.96 -52.69
CA PHE A 111 -43.98 26.27 -51.95
C PHE A 111 -43.66 26.11 -50.47
N SER A 112 -44.75 25.99 -49.71
CA SER A 112 -44.78 25.63 -48.29
C SER A 112 -45.88 24.58 -48.15
N ALA A 113 -45.51 23.30 -48.20
CA ALA A 113 -46.43 22.17 -48.19
C ALA A 113 -46.69 21.69 -46.76
N SER A 114 -47.96 21.56 -46.37
CA SER A 114 -48.33 20.88 -45.13
C SER A 114 -48.61 19.41 -45.42
N VAL A 115 -47.84 18.52 -44.81
CA VAL A 115 -47.91 17.06 -44.98
C VAL A 115 -48.13 16.38 -43.63
N GLY A 116 -48.39 15.07 -43.64
CA GLY A 116 -48.52 14.27 -42.43
C GLY A 116 -47.26 14.33 -41.56
N ALA A 117 -47.44 14.09 -40.25
CA ALA A 117 -46.33 14.00 -39.32
C ALA A 117 -45.32 12.93 -39.76
N LEU A 118 -44.05 13.16 -39.49
CA LEU A 118 -43.02 12.16 -39.77
C LEU A 118 -43.27 10.91 -38.90
N PRO A 119 -43.26 9.71 -39.49
CA PRO A 119 -43.25 8.47 -38.71
C PRO A 119 -42.06 8.45 -37.74
N ALA A 120 -42.25 7.84 -36.57
CA ALA A 120 -41.17 7.69 -35.59
C ALA A 120 -39.93 7.03 -36.24
N GLY A 121 -38.76 7.64 -36.03
CA GLY A 121 -37.48 7.18 -36.59
C GLY A 121 -37.20 7.62 -38.04
N GLN A 122 -38.08 8.40 -38.69
CA GLN A 122 -37.86 8.87 -40.07
C GLN A 122 -37.69 10.40 -40.11
N PHE A 123 -36.46 10.86 -39.95
CA PHE A 123 -36.13 12.28 -39.78
C PHE A 123 -35.82 13.03 -41.08
N PHE A 124 -35.74 12.31 -42.20
CA PHE A 124 -35.36 12.84 -43.50
C PHE A 124 -36.56 12.90 -44.43
N VAL A 125 -36.75 14.02 -45.12
CA VAL A 125 -37.80 14.19 -46.14
C VAL A 125 -37.18 14.31 -47.52
N THR A 126 -37.71 13.56 -48.47
CA THR A 126 -37.42 13.66 -49.89
C THR A 126 -38.70 13.97 -50.65
N SER A 127 -38.57 14.37 -51.91
CA SER A 127 -39.72 14.67 -52.74
C SER A 127 -39.55 14.32 -54.21
N THR A 128 -40.67 14.10 -54.91
CA THR A 128 -40.73 14.03 -56.37
C THR A 128 -41.70 15.08 -56.91
N ALA A 129 -41.50 15.53 -58.15
CA ALA A 129 -42.41 16.42 -58.87
C ALA A 129 -43.02 15.67 -60.06
N THR A 130 -44.34 15.77 -60.23
CA THR A 130 -45.06 15.22 -61.39
C THR A 130 -45.91 16.27 -62.07
N ASP A 131 -45.76 16.51 -63.37
CA ASP A 131 -46.64 17.44 -64.11
C ASP A 131 -48.09 16.90 -64.25
N ILE A 132 -49.07 17.70 -63.84
CA ILE A 132 -50.51 17.35 -63.88
C ILE A 132 -51.18 17.99 -65.10
N THR A 133 -50.76 19.20 -65.48
CA THR A 133 -51.24 19.88 -66.70
C THR A 133 -50.09 20.57 -67.42
N VAL A 134 -49.91 20.24 -68.70
CA VAL A 134 -48.97 20.94 -69.59
C VAL A 134 -49.74 22.05 -70.33
N ARG A 135 -49.42 23.32 -70.08
CA ARG A 135 -50.01 24.44 -70.84
C ARG A 135 -49.14 24.73 -72.06
N ALA A 136 -49.78 24.89 -73.22
CA ALA A 136 -49.17 24.88 -74.56
C ALA A 136 -47.94 25.81 -74.73
N PRO A 137 -46.97 25.47 -75.63
CA PRO A 137 -47.10 24.58 -76.78
C PRO A 137 -46.85 23.11 -76.44
N ALA A 138 -47.93 22.34 -76.37
CA ALA A 138 -47.93 20.94 -75.98
C ALA A 138 -47.31 20.07 -77.08
N THR A 139 -46.04 19.71 -76.92
CA THR A 139 -45.45 18.53 -77.57
C THR A 139 -45.20 17.38 -76.58
N GLU A 140 -45.18 17.66 -75.27
CA GLU A 140 -44.92 16.65 -74.23
C GLU A 140 -46.21 16.15 -73.54
N PRO A 141 -46.37 14.83 -73.34
CA PRO A 141 -47.50 14.26 -72.60
C PRO A 141 -47.32 14.43 -71.08
N ALA A 142 -48.37 14.86 -70.37
CA ALA A 142 -48.41 14.97 -68.90
C ALA A 142 -48.04 13.65 -68.18
N ASN A 143 -47.78 13.72 -66.88
CA ASN A 143 -47.33 12.65 -65.98
C ASN A 143 -45.85 12.24 -66.13
N ASN A 144 -44.97 13.18 -66.39
CA ASN A 144 -43.55 13.14 -66.14
C ASN A 144 -43.25 13.36 -64.65
N THR A 145 -42.88 12.29 -63.95
CA THR A 145 -42.36 12.30 -62.58
C THR A 145 -40.83 12.40 -62.54
N SER A 146 -40.29 13.28 -61.70
CA SER A 146 -38.86 13.46 -61.43
C SER A 146 -38.21 12.28 -60.70
N GLU A 147 -36.88 12.31 -60.59
CA GLU A 147 -36.15 11.57 -59.56
C GLU A 147 -36.49 12.12 -58.16
N PHE A 148 -36.03 11.44 -57.10
CA PHE A 148 -36.16 11.96 -55.74
C PHE A 148 -35.19 13.14 -55.50
N SER A 149 -35.65 14.14 -54.76
CA SER A 149 -34.80 15.25 -54.30
C SER A 149 -33.71 14.78 -53.34
N PRO A 150 -32.65 15.59 -53.13
CA PRO A 150 -31.82 15.48 -51.93
C PRO A 150 -32.70 15.42 -50.68
N ALA A 151 -32.33 14.56 -49.75
CA ALA A 151 -33.00 14.48 -48.47
C ALA A 151 -32.65 15.71 -47.62
N ILE A 152 -33.64 16.33 -46.98
CA ILE A 152 -33.44 17.35 -45.95
C ILE A 152 -33.93 16.82 -44.61
N SER A 153 -33.19 17.07 -43.54
CA SER A 153 -33.56 16.67 -42.19
C SER A 153 -34.30 17.77 -41.45
N MET A 154 -35.03 17.38 -40.39
CA MET A 154 -35.66 18.33 -39.49
C MET A 154 -34.57 19.12 -38.77
N GLY A 155 -34.33 20.35 -39.21
CA GLY A 155 -33.35 21.23 -38.59
C GLY A 155 -33.77 21.52 -37.14
N GLY A 156 -33.02 20.99 -36.17
CA GLY A 156 -33.04 21.47 -34.78
C GLY A 156 -33.95 20.76 -33.78
N GLN A 157 -34.22 19.45 -33.92
CA GLN A 157 -34.71 18.67 -32.77
C GLN A 157 -33.53 17.96 -32.09
N GLY A 158 -33.35 18.20 -30.78
CA GLY A 158 -32.29 17.58 -30.01
C GLY A 158 -32.42 16.06 -30.02
N LEU A 159 -31.34 15.36 -30.36
CA LEU A 159 -31.27 13.92 -30.26
C LEU A 159 -31.49 13.55 -28.79
N THR A 160 -32.57 12.83 -28.48
CA THR A 160 -32.95 12.55 -27.09
C THR A 160 -33.20 11.06 -26.90
N VAL A 161 -32.51 10.47 -25.95
CA VAL A 161 -32.76 9.11 -25.46
C VAL A 161 -33.93 9.15 -24.48
N THR A 162 -34.99 8.40 -24.78
CA THR A 162 -36.25 8.40 -24.04
C THR A 162 -36.66 7.02 -23.53
N THR A 163 -35.88 5.98 -23.76
CA THR A 163 -36.16 4.65 -23.20
C THR A 163 -34.88 3.86 -22.91
N THR A 164 -34.94 2.99 -21.90
CA THR A 164 -33.87 2.01 -21.63
C THR A 164 -34.03 0.70 -22.42
N VAL A 165 -35.16 0.51 -23.12
CA VAL A 165 -35.55 -0.78 -23.70
C VAL A 165 -35.39 -0.79 -25.22
N GLY A 166 -34.71 -1.83 -25.72
CA GLY A 166 -34.59 -2.13 -27.13
C GLY A 166 -33.35 -1.53 -27.81
N GLU A 167 -32.94 -2.15 -28.92
CA GLU A 167 -31.79 -1.73 -29.75
C GLU A 167 -32.21 -0.96 -31.01
N SER A 168 -33.51 -0.90 -31.27
CA SER A 168 -34.13 -0.27 -32.45
C SER A 168 -35.55 0.21 -32.11
N GLY A 169 -36.03 1.23 -32.79
CA GLY A 169 -37.20 2.05 -32.45
C GLY A 169 -36.81 3.41 -31.84
N GLY A 170 -37.53 4.46 -32.24
CA GLY A 170 -37.20 5.84 -31.88
C GLY A 170 -37.09 6.05 -30.36
N GLY A 171 -36.00 6.70 -29.93
CA GLY A 171 -35.73 7.04 -28.53
C GLY A 171 -34.68 6.17 -27.82
N THR A 172 -34.07 5.20 -28.51
CA THR A 172 -32.96 4.41 -27.96
C THR A 172 -31.61 5.12 -28.11
N LEU A 173 -30.60 4.69 -27.34
CA LEU A 173 -29.24 5.22 -27.42
C LEU A 173 -28.60 4.98 -28.79
N ASN A 174 -28.65 3.75 -29.31
CA ASN A 174 -28.02 3.38 -30.58
C ASN A 174 -28.62 4.15 -31.77
N GLU A 175 -29.94 4.33 -31.82
CA GLU A 175 -30.54 5.14 -32.88
C GLU A 175 -30.19 6.63 -32.76
N SER A 176 -30.04 7.15 -31.55
CA SER A 176 -29.63 8.54 -31.35
C SER A 176 -28.19 8.77 -31.84
N ILE A 177 -27.28 7.82 -31.58
CA ILE A 177 -25.91 7.85 -32.11
C ILE A 177 -25.91 7.72 -33.63
N LEU A 178 -26.65 6.76 -34.19
CA LEU A 178 -26.78 6.59 -35.64
C LEU A 178 -27.33 7.84 -36.31
N ALA A 179 -28.33 8.49 -35.71
CA ALA A 179 -28.87 9.75 -36.21
C ALA A 179 -27.83 10.88 -36.13
N SER A 180 -27.05 10.96 -35.04
CA SER A 180 -25.94 11.91 -34.89
C SER A 180 -24.89 11.74 -35.99
N ASN A 181 -24.49 10.50 -36.27
CA ASN A 181 -23.53 10.16 -37.34
C ASN A 181 -24.00 10.60 -38.74
N ASN A 182 -25.32 10.74 -38.95
CA ASN A 182 -25.87 11.18 -40.22
C ASN A 182 -26.15 12.70 -40.27
N MET A 183 -25.68 13.47 -39.28
CA MET A 183 -25.85 14.92 -39.21
C MET A 183 -24.50 15.65 -39.23
N PRO A 184 -24.32 16.68 -40.08
CA PRO A 184 -23.07 17.42 -40.12
C PRO A 184 -22.88 18.30 -38.86
N GLY A 185 -21.67 18.28 -38.31
CA GLY A 185 -21.28 19.09 -37.15
C GLY A 185 -21.56 18.41 -35.81
N VAL A 186 -21.07 19.01 -34.71
CA VAL A 186 -21.20 18.44 -33.37
C VAL A 186 -22.67 18.44 -32.95
N GLN A 187 -23.26 17.26 -32.75
CA GLN A 187 -24.62 17.13 -32.20
C GLN A 187 -24.58 16.94 -30.69
N THR A 188 -25.69 17.22 -30.02
CA THR A 188 -25.87 16.85 -28.61
C THR A 188 -26.95 15.78 -28.51
N ILE A 189 -26.58 14.63 -27.92
CA ILE A 189 -27.50 13.59 -27.50
C ILE A 189 -27.77 13.79 -26.01
N ALA A 190 -29.01 14.17 -25.70
CA ALA A 190 -29.52 14.32 -24.35
C ALA A 190 -30.27 13.05 -23.90
N PHE A 191 -30.48 12.90 -22.60
CA PHE A 191 -31.31 11.87 -21.97
C PHE A 191 -32.52 12.53 -21.32
N ASN A 192 -33.70 11.99 -21.57
CA ASN A 192 -34.95 12.38 -20.94
C ASN A 192 -35.88 11.17 -20.83
N ILE A 193 -35.38 10.13 -20.16
CA ILE A 193 -36.08 8.87 -19.94
C ILE A 193 -37.18 9.09 -18.88
N PRO A 194 -38.44 8.70 -19.14
CA PRO A 194 -39.55 8.94 -18.23
C PRO A 194 -39.53 7.99 -17.04
N ALA A 195 -40.08 8.42 -15.91
CA ALA A 195 -40.03 7.65 -14.66
C ALA A 195 -40.76 6.30 -14.71
N ASP A 196 -41.69 6.10 -15.65
CA ASP A 196 -42.40 4.84 -15.87
C ASP A 196 -41.65 3.88 -16.82
N ASP A 197 -40.44 4.23 -17.26
CA ASP A 197 -39.60 3.37 -18.06
C ASP A 197 -39.20 2.10 -17.28
N PRO A 198 -39.25 0.90 -17.90
CA PRO A 198 -38.96 -0.36 -17.22
C PRO A 198 -37.56 -0.50 -16.62
N GLY A 199 -36.58 0.29 -17.06
CA GLY A 199 -35.21 0.29 -16.56
C GLY A 199 -34.95 1.26 -15.41
N HIS A 200 -35.98 1.90 -14.86
CA HIS A 200 -35.86 2.80 -13.71
C HIS A 200 -35.76 2.01 -12.39
N VAL A 201 -34.63 2.15 -11.70
CA VAL A 201 -34.24 1.32 -10.55
C VAL A 201 -33.64 2.13 -9.40
N TYR A 202 -33.58 1.53 -8.21
CA TYR A 202 -32.99 2.09 -6.99
C TYR A 202 -32.39 0.98 -6.11
N TYR A 203 -31.53 1.33 -5.16
CA TYR A 203 -31.05 0.41 -4.12
C TYR A 203 -32.06 0.32 -2.98
N ARG A 204 -32.44 -0.89 -2.58
CA ARG A 204 -33.22 -1.10 -1.36
C ARG A 204 -32.32 -1.06 -0.14
N ASP A 205 -32.81 -0.44 0.94
CA ASP A 205 -32.14 -0.39 2.25
C ASP A 205 -31.82 -1.79 2.76
N ASP A 206 -30.53 -2.12 2.85
CA ASP A 206 -30.05 -3.39 3.39
C ASP A 206 -29.75 -3.32 4.92
N GLY A 207 -29.90 -2.13 5.52
CA GLY A 207 -29.68 -1.86 6.94
C GLY A 207 -28.22 -1.71 7.36
N ILE A 208 -27.27 -1.68 6.41
CA ILE A 208 -25.83 -1.57 6.68
C ILE A 208 -25.31 -0.20 6.24
N ALA A 209 -25.06 0.69 7.21
CA ALA A 209 -24.53 2.03 6.93
C ALA A 209 -23.19 2.00 6.16
N GLY A 210 -23.05 2.89 5.19
CA GLY A 210 -21.92 3.00 4.28
C GLY A 210 -21.84 1.90 3.22
N ASN A 211 -22.93 1.17 2.98
CA ASN A 211 -22.96 0.06 2.03
C ASN A 211 -24.14 0.17 1.07
N VAL A 212 -23.92 -0.19 -0.20
CA VAL A 212 -25.02 -0.49 -1.12
C VAL A 212 -24.76 -1.84 -1.76
N THR A 213 -25.80 -2.68 -1.82
CA THR A 213 -25.67 -4.05 -2.30
C THR A 213 -26.27 -4.22 -3.71
N PRO A 214 -25.52 -4.71 -4.71
CA PRO A 214 -26.05 -4.94 -6.07
C PRO A 214 -27.25 -5.89 -6.15
N ALA A 215 -27.36 -6.82 -5.17
CA ALA A 215 -28.51 -7.71 -5.06
C ALA A 215 -29.78 -7.01 -4.52
N SER A 216 -29.66 -5.80 -3.96
CA SER A 216 -30.79 -5.04 -3.42
C SER A 216 -31.50 -4.18 -4.47
N VAL A 217 -30.94 -4.05 -5.68
CA VAL A 217 -31.52 -3.26 -6.78
C VAL A 217 -32.97 -3.69 -7.09
N ALA A 218 -33.88 -2.72 -7.11
CA ALA A 218 -35.30 -2.92 -7.40
C ALA A 218 -35.82 -1.86 -8.38
N ALA A 219 -36.89 -2.18 -9.12
CA ALA A 219 -37.54 -1.25 -10.05
C ALA A 219 -38.47 -0.27 -9.33
N THR A 220 -38.61 0.94 -9.87
CA THR A 220 -39.51 1.99 -9.38
C THR A 220 -40.19 2.72 -10.55
N THR A 221 -41.36 3.31 -10.29
CA THR A 221 -42.04 4.22 -11.22
C THR A 221 -42.23 5.63 -10.65
N GLU A 222 -41.67 5.89 -9.46
CA GLU A 222 -41.83 7.17 -8.76
C GLU A 222 -40.96 8.24 -9.43
N SER A 223 -41.51 9.40 -9.76
CA SER A 223 -40.73 10.48 -10.40
C SER A 223 -39.85 11.27 -9.43
N ASP A 224 -39.97 11.04 -8.12
CA ASP A 224 -39.27 11.75 -7.05
C ASP A 224 -38.75 10.72 -6.04
N ASP A 225 -37.42 10.71 -5.83
CA ASP A 225 -36.73 9.77 -4.96
C ASP A 225 -37.31 9.77 -3.53
N ALA A 226 -37.80 10.92 -3.05
CA ALA A 226 -38.36 11.06 -1.71
C ALA A 226 -39.64 10.25 -1.48
N ASN A 227 -40.29 9.79 -2.56
CA ASN A 227 -41.49 8.95 -2.49
C ASN A 227 -41.17 7.44 -2.47
N ILE A 228 -39.91 7.05 -2.68
CA ILE A 228 -39.46 5.65 -2.66
C ILE A 228 -39.23 5.24 -1.19
N ALA A 229 -40.18 4.50 -0.61
CA ALA A 229 -40.23 4.23 0.83
C ALA A 229 -39.11 3.31 1.38
N ASP A 230 -38.51 2.48 0.53
CA ASP A 230 -37.48 1.48 0.89
C ASP A 230 -36.11 1.85 0.31
N ILE A 231 -35.90 3.13 -0.05
CA ILE A 231 -34.66 3.58 -0.68
C ILE A 231 -33.51 3.57 0.33
N ASP A 232 -32.36 3.08 -0.11
CA ASP A 232 -31.17 2.98 0.71
C ASP A 232 -30.67 4.38 1.14
N PRO A 233 -30.51 4.67 2.44
CA PRO A 233 -30.01 5.95 2.92
C PRO A 233 -28.57 6.29 2.47
N ASP A 234 -27.75 5.29 2.15
CA ASP A 234 -26.37 5.49 1.70
C ASP A 234 -26.29 5.94 0.23
N TRP A 235 -27.33 5.63 -0.56
CA TRP A 235 -27.53 6.17 -1.91
C TRP A 235 -29.02 6.48 -2.14
N PRO A 236 -29.51 7.64 -1.67
CA PRO A 236 -30.92 7.99 -1.70
C PRO A 236 -31.36 8.51 -3.09
N HIS A 237 -30.94 7.83 -4.15
CA HIS A 237 -31.19 8.20 -5.55
C HIS A 237 -31.56 6.99 -6.41
N SER A 238 -32.56 7.15 -7.28
CA SER A 238 -32.84 6.21 -8.37
C SER A 238 -32.02 6.52 -9.64
N TRP A 239 -31.93 5.57 -10.56
CA TRP A 239 -31.27 5.75 -11.87
C TRP A 239 -31.93 4.90 -12.96
N PHE A 240 -31.55 5.16 -14.22
CA PHE A 240 -32.04 4.45 -15.39
C PHE A 240 -30.92 3.56 -15.94
N SER A 241 -31.17 2.25 -16.00
CA SER A 241 -30.20 1.25 -16.45
C SER A 241 -30.51 0.80 -17.88
N ILE A 242 -29.70 1.28 -18.84
CA ILE A 242 -29.75 0.90 -20.25
C ILE A 242 -28.88 -0.35 -20.42
N LYS A 243 -29.43 -1.42 -21.01
CA LYS A 243 -28.74 -2.72 -21.15
C LYS A 243 -28.54 -3.11 -22.62
N PRO A 244 -27.48 -2.63 -23.29
CA PRO A 244 -27.20 -3.00 -24.67
C PRO A 244 -26.98 -4.50 -24.85
N LEU A 245 -27.48 -5.08 -25.96
CA LEU A 245 -27.30 -6.49 -26.34
C LEU A 245 -25.93 -6.80 -26.96
N GLY A 246 -25.15 -5.77 -27.30
CA GLY A 246 -23.86 -5.88 -27.98
C GLY A 246 -23.06 -4.58 -27.87
N GLN A 247 -22.10 -4.38 -28.76
CA GLN A 247 -21.37 -3.11 -28.86
C GLN A 247 -22.35 -1.97 -29.10
N ILE A 248 -22.12 -0.82 -28.47
CA ILE A 248 -22.87 0.41 -28.76
C ILE A 248 -22.50 0.86 -30.17
N GLU A 249 -23.44 1.46 -30.88
CA GLU A 249 -23.23 2.04 -32.21
C GLU A 249 -21.96 2.92 -32.20
N GLU A 250 -21.10 2.72 -33.19
CA GLU A 250 -19.82 3.43 -33.28
C GLU A 250 -20.07 4.93 -33.52
N ILE A 251 -19.38 5.80 -32.78
CA ILE A 251 -19.48 7.25 -32.95
C ILE A 251 -18.49 7.66 -34.05
N THR A 252 -19.00 7.91 -35.25
CA THR A 252 -18.21 8.25 -36.44
C THR A 252 -18.19 9.75 -36.76
N ASP A 253 -19.17 10.51 -36.26
CA ASP A 253 -19.17 11.98 -36.30
C ASP A 253 -19.21 12.60 -34.89
N PRO A 254 -18.69 13.82 -34.73
CA PRO A 254 -18.50 14.43 -33.41
C PRO A 254 -19.82 14.58 -32.64
N VAL A 255 -19.84 14.17 -31.37
CA VAL A 255 -21.06 14.23 -30.55
C VAL A 255 -20.78 14.66 -29.12
N VAL A 256 -21.72 15.36 -28.50
CA VAL A 256 -21.82 15.55 -27.05
C VAL A 256 -22.86 14.57 -26.54
N LEU A 257 -22.43 13.48 -25.92
CA LEU A 257 -23.31 12.54 -25.22
C LEU A 257 -23.38 12.95 -23.75
N ASP A 258 -24.51 13.53 -23.34
CA ASP A 258 -24.64 14.22 -22.06
C ASP A 258 -25.63 13.56 -21.10
N GLY A 259 -25.15 12.65 -20.25
CA GLY A 259 -25.96 12.01 -19.22
C GLY A 259 -26.44 12.95 -18.11
N PHE A 260 -25.83 14.13 -17.92
CA PHE A 260 -26.31 15.13 -16.96
C PHE A 260 -27.59 15.82 -17.41
N SER A 261 -27.98 15.66 -18.67
CA SER A 261 -29.26 16.16 -19.18
C SER A 261 -30.48 15.41 -18.64
N GLN A 262 -30.30 14.19 -18.10
CA GLN A 262 -31.37 13.45 -17.44
C GLN A 262 -31.84 14.18 -16.17
N PRO A 263 -33.15 14.45 -16.01
CA PRO A 263 -33.68 15.07 -14.80
C PRO A 263 -33.23 14.37 -13.51
N GLY A 264 -32.76 15.17 -12.55
CA GLY A 264 -32.26 14.70 -11.26
C GLY A 264 -30.77 14.33 -11.24
N ALA A 265 -30.06 14.41 -12.37
CA ALA A 265 -28.61 14.28 -12.42
C ALA A 265 -27.94 15.57 -11.91
N VAL A 266 -26.79 15.42 -11.26
CA VAL A 266 -26.05 16.54 -10.65
C VAL A 266 -24.57 16.38 -10.94
N GLU A 267 -23.96 17.42 -11.50
CA GLU A 267 -22.51 17.49 -11.72
C GLU A 267 -21.74 17.57 -10.40
N ASN A 268 -20.52 17.04 -10.39
CA ASN A 268 -19.66 17.18 -9.23
C ASN A 268 -19.28 18.65 -9.00
N THR A 269 -19.35 19.07 -7.74
CA THR A 269 -18.92 20.40 -7.27
C THR A 269 -17.91 20.31 -6.13
N ASN A 270 -17.63 19.09 -5.64
CA ASN A 270 -16.64 18.88 -4.60
C ASN A 270 -15.22 19.01 -5.20
N PRO A 271 -14.30 19.69 -4.50
CA PRO A 271 -12.88 19.61 -4.81
C PRO A 271 -12.36 18.17 -4.57
N ILE A 272 -11.15 17.85 -5.04
CA ILE A 272 -10.67 16.45 -5.06
C ILE A 272 -10.54 15.87 -3.65
N GLU A 273 -10.26 16.72 -2.67
CA GLU A 273 -10.15 16.35 -1.27
C GLU A 273 -11.45 15.86 -0.62
N ASP A 274 -12.60 16.26 -1.15
CA ASP A 274 -13.93 15.87 -0.64
C ASP A 274 -14.57 14.75 -1.48
N GLY A 275 -13.80 14.11 -2.36
CA GLY A 275 -14.28 13.08 -3.28
C GLY A 275 -15.30 13.61 -4.30
N LEU A 276 -16.31 12.79 -4.59
CA LEU A 276 -17.35 13.07 -5.59
C LEU A 276 -18.73 13.17 -4.93
N ASN A 277 -19.43 14.26 -5.26
CA ASN A 277 -20.84 14.47 -4.93
C ASN A 277 -21.77 14.42 -6.15
N SER A 278 -21.26 14.02 -7.32
CA SER A 278 -22.08 13.84 -8.51
C SER A 278 -23.16 12.79 -8.31
N VAL A 279 -24.35 13.08 -8.84
CA VAL A 279 -25.46 12.13 -8.91
C VAL A 279 -25.65 11.75 -10.38
N LEU A 280 -25.16 10.56 -10.75
CA LEU A 280 -25.36 10.02 -12.09
C LEU A 280 -26.71 9.30 -12.16
N ARG A 281 -27.54 9.66 -13.15
CA ARG A 281 -28.86 9.05 -13.37
C ARG A 281 -28.88 8.06 -14.52
N ILE A 282 -27.83 7.99 -15.33
CA ILE A 282 -27.75 7.10 -16.50
C ILE A 282 -26.66 6.06 -16.26
N GLU A 283 -27.07 4.80 -16.19
CA GLU A 283 -26.18 3.65 -16.22
C GLU A 283 -26.29 2.97 -17.59
N ILE A 284 -25.15 2.68 -18.19
CA ILE A 284 -25.02 1.79 -19.34
C ILE A 284 -24.40 0.48 -18.84
N ASP A 285 -25.27 -0.50 -18.65
CA ASP A 285 -24.97 -1.82 -18.08
C ASP A 285 -24.69 -2.83 -19.22
N GLY A 286 -23.43 -3.23 -19.33
CA GLY A 286 -22.96 -4.16 -20.36
C GLY A 286 -23.28 -5.64 -20.14
N THR A 287 -24.05 -6.01 -19.10
CA THR A 287 -24.33 -7.41 -18.75
C THR A 287 -24.82 -8.25 -19.92
N LEU A 288 -25.74 -7.72 -20.75
CA LEU A 288 -26.28 -8.44 -21.90
C LEU A 288 -25.31 -8.48 -23.09
N ALA A 289 -24.54 -7.41 -23.32
CA ALA A 289 -23.49 -7.37 -24.34
C ALA A 289 -22.38 -8.40 -24.06
N SER A 290 -22.14 -8.68 -22.77
CA SER A 290 -21.10 -9.57 -22.30
C SER A 290 -21.30 -11.05 -22.69
N GLU A 291 -22.53 -11.48 -23.01
CA GLU A 291 -22.83 -12.83 -23.49
C GLU A 291 -22.23 -13.13 -24.88
N ASN A 292 -21.84 -12.09 -25.63
CA ASN A 292 -21.23 -12.16 -26.96
C ASN A 292 -19.78 -11.60 -26.99
N ALA A 293 -18.97 -11.93 -25.99
CA ALA A 293 -17.61 -11.37 -25.75
C ALA A 293 -16.61 -11.38 -26.92
N ASN A 294 -16.89 -12.10 -28.03
CA ASN A 294 -15.99 -12.16 -29.19
C ASN A 294 -15.97 -10.87 -30.03
N ASP A 295 -17.07 -10.12 -30.11
CA ASP A 295 -17.12 -8.84 -30.86
C ASP A 295 -16.67 -7.64 -30.02
N LEU A 296 -16.70 -7.75 -28.69
CA LEU A 296 -16.33 -6.68 -27.76
C LEU A 296 -14.84 -6.60 -27.44
N ARG A 297 -14.00 -7.45 -28.06
CA ARG A 297 -12.56 -7.56 -27.75
C ARG A 297 -11.79 -6.24 -27.88
N PHE A 298 -12.35 -5.28 -28.61
CA PHE A 298 -11.69 -4.02 -28.89
C PHE A 298 -12.34 -2.80 -28.20
N GLY A 299 -13.59 -2.86 -27.72
CA GLY A 299 -14.21 -1.78 -26.94
C GLY A 299 -15.73 -1.73 -27.02
N PHE A 300 -16.38 -1.27 -25.94
CA PHE A 300 -17.84 -1.22 -25.83
C PHE A 300 -18.47 0.00 -26.50
N MET A 301 -17.94 1.19 -26.18
CA MET A 301 -18.27 2.45 -26.84
C MET A 301 -17.05 2.90 -27.63
N ARG A 302 -17.06 2.66 -28.94
CA ARG A 302 -15.96 3.06 -29.83
C ARG A 302 -16.23 4.42 -30.46
N VAL A 303 -15.25 5.30 -30.36
CA VAL A 303 -15.29 6.68 -30.85
C VAL A 303 -14.18 6.87 -31.88
N THR A 304 -14.57 6.97 -33.15
CA THR A 304 -13.66 7.24 -34.26
C THR A 304 -13.77 8.70 -34.74
N ALA A 305 -14.82 9.41 -34.31
CA ALA A 305 -14.93 10.85 -34.45
C ALA A 305 -13.95 11.63 -33.58
N GLY A 306 -13.47 12.79 -34.05
CA GLY A 306 -12.73 13.74 -33.24
C GLY A 306 -13.61 14.88 -32.73
N GLY A 307 -13.30 15.43 -31.55
CA GLY A 307 -14.05 16.55 -30.98
C GLY A 307 -15.36 16.15 -30.26
N SER A 308 -15.53 14.86 -29.94
CA SER A 308 -16.67 14.38 -29.16
C SER A 308 -16.48 14.65 -27.66
N THR A 309 -17.57 14.74 -26.91
CA THR A 309 -17.60 14.81 -25.45
C THR A 309 -18.54 13.74 -24.91
N ILE A 310 -18.04 12.88 -24.01
CA ILE A 310 -18.84 11.86 -23.32
C ILE A 310 -18.85 12.22 -21.84
N ARG A 311 -20.03 12.45 -21.27
CA ARG A 311 -20.16 12.90 -19.88
C ARG A 311 -21.40 12.43 -19.15
N GLY A 312 -21.30 12.33 -17.82
CA GLY A 312 -22.44 12.06 -16.95
C GLY A 312 -22.99 10.64 -17.02
N LEU A 313 -22.16 9.65 -17.37
CA LEU A 313 -22.57 8.26 -17.52
C LEU A 313 -21.84 7.35 -16.52
N ALA A 314 -22.55 6.37 -15.97
CA ALA A 314 -21.93 5.19 -15.37
C ALA A 314 -21.87 4.07 -16.42
N ILE A 315 -20.69 3.58 -16.78
CA ILE A 315 -20.51 2.48 -17.74
C ILE A 315 -19.86 1.32 -17.00
N ASN A 316 -20.47 0.13 -17.00
CA ASN A 316 -19.96 -0.99 -16.21
C ASN A 316 -20.35 -2.35 -16.79
N ARG A 317 -19.80 -3.43 -16.20
CA ARG A 317 -20.12 -4.83 -16.54
C ARG A 317 -19.89 -5.19 -18.02
N VAL A 318 -18.82 -4.68 -18.62
CA VAL A 318 -18.43 -4.94 -20.01
C VAL A 318 -17.10 -5.71 -20.09
N TYR A 319 -16.96 -6.61 -21.08
CA TYR A 319 -15.65 -7.11 -21.52
C TYR A 319 -14.94 -6.09 -22.42
N GLY A 320 -13.69 -5.74 -22.09
CA GLY A 320 -12.87 -4.81 -22.85
C GLY A 320 -12.96 -3.35 -22.37
N PRO A 321 -12.43 -2.38 -23.16
CA PRO A 321 -12.49 -0.97 -22.82
C PRO A 321 -13.93 -0.43 -22.78
N LYS A 322 -14.27 0.37 -21.76
CA LYS A 322 -15.61 0.96 -21.67
C LYS A 322 -15.80 2.06 -22.69
N ILE A 323 -14.83 2.96 -22.77
CA ILE A 323 -14.70 3.96 -23.83
C ILE A 323 -13.40 3.70 -24.58
N TRP A 324 -13.50 3.61 -25.90
CA TRP A 324 -12.35 3.46 -26.78
C TRP A 324 -12.29 4.62 -27.76
N LEU A 325 -11.29 5.49 -27.58
CA LEU A 325 -10.94 6.56 -28.50
C LEU A 325 -9.97 6.01 -29.55
N ASP A 326 -10.44 5.84 -30.78
CA ASP A 326 -9.72 5.13 -31.84
C ASP A 326 -9.45 6.03 -33.04
N GLY A 327 -8.18 6.37 -33.26
CA GLY A 327 -7.74 7.20 -34.39
C GLY A 327 -7.15 6.42 -35.55
N VAL A 328 -7.26 5.08 -35.57
CA VAL A 328 -6.64 4.25 -36.64
C VAL A 328 -7.23 4.53 -38.03
N TYR A 329 -8.50 4.92 -38.14
CA TYR A 329 -9.23 4.98 -39.40
C TYR A 329 -9.71 6.39 -39.81
N THR A 330 -9.78 7.33 -38.88
CA THR A 330 -10.36 8.69 -39.03
C THR A 330 -9.68 9.66 -38.05
N ALA A 331 -9.98 10.97 -38.16
CA ALA A 331 -9.44 12.03 -37.28
C ALA A 331 -10.04 11.97 -35.85
N GLY A 332 -9.88 10.85 -35.15
CA GLY A 332 -10.41 10.56 -33.81
C GLY A 332 -9.74 11.34 -32.67
N ASP A 333 -9.26 12.55 -32.93
CA ASP A 333 -8.49 13.39 -31.99
C ASP A 333 -9.38 14.37 -31.22
N ASN A 334 -8.85 14.98 -30.16
CA ASN A 334 -9.51 16.07 -29.42
C ASN A 334 -10.84 15.70 -28.76
N ASN A 335 -11.02 14.46 -28.33
CA ASN A 335 -12.20 14.04 -27.57
C ASN A 335 -12.06 14.37 -26.08
N ARG A 336 -13.21 14.46 -25.41
CA ARG A 336 -13.35 14.72 -23.97
C ARG A 336 -14.14 13.61 -23.29
N VAL A 337 -13.62 13.09 -22.19
CA VAL A 337 -14.33 12.14 -21.32
C VAL A 337 -14.35 12.77 -19.93
N GLU A 338 -15.52 13.23 -19.48
CA GLU A 338 -15.64 14.13 -18.33
C GLU A 338 -16.81 13.72 -17.41
N GLY A 339 -16.60 13.65 -16.10
CA GLY A 339 -17.69 13.43 -15.13
C GLY A 339 -18.39 12.06 -15.24
N ASN A 340 -17.68 11.02 -15.67
CA ASN A 340 -18.22 9.65 -15.82
C ASN A 340 -17.72 8.71 -14.72
N TYR A 341 -18.49 7.66 -14.43
CA TYR A 341 -18.06 6.53 -13.61
C TYR A 341 -17.78 5.33 -14.53
N LEU A 342 -16.52 4.93 -14.65
CA LEU A 342 -16.05 3.93 -15.61
C LEU A 342 -15.56 2.69 -14.86
N GLY A 343 -16.49 1.75 -14.63
CA GLY A 343 -16.25 0.49 -13.92
C GLY A 343 -17.11 0.32 -12.69
N PRO A 344 -17.21 1.32 -11.80
CA PRO A 344 -18.15 1.28 -10.70
C PRO A 344 -19.61 1.38 -11.18
N ASP A 345 -20.54 1.07 -10.27
CA ASP A 345 -21.95 1.43 -10.39
C ASP A 345 -22.18 2.93 -10.18
N VAL A 346 -23.44 3.36 -10.30
CA VAL A 346 -23.84 4.77 -10.09
C VAL A 346 -23.54 5.31 -8.68
N SER A 347 -23.46 4.45 -7.66
CA SER A 347 -23.06 4.89 -6.32
C SER A 347 -21.58 5.24 -6.25
N GLY A 348 -20.76 4.67 -7.14
CA GLY A 348 -19.30 4.82 -7.15
C GLY A 348 -18.59 4.08 -6.03
N THR A 349 -19.28 3.17 -5.33
CA THR A 349 -18.73 2.43 -4.18
C THR A 349 -18.57 0.94 -4.46
N VAL A 350 -19.15 0.43 -5.55
CA VAL A 350 -19.08 -0.99 -5.93
C VAL A 350 -18.50 -1.15 -7.32
N ALA A 351 -17.39 -1.88 -7.42
CA ALA A 351 -16.79 -2.29 -8.68
C ALA A 351 -17.41 -3.59 -9.22
N PHE A 352 -17.44 -3.73 -10.55
CA PHE A 352 -17.87 -4.96 -11.24
C PHE A 352 -16.75 -5.53 -12.12
N PRO A 353 -15.75 -6.19 -11.51
CA PRO A 353 -14.79 -6.97 -12.27
C PRO A 353 -15.51 -8.08 -13.04
N VAL A 354 -15.37 -8.11 -14.36
CA VAL A 354 -15.82 -9.25 -15.15
C VAL A 354 -14.82 -10.39 -14.96
N GLY A 355 -15.24 -11.43 -14.22
CA GLY A 355 -14.41 -12.59 -13.92
C GLY A 355 -13.82 -13.23 -15.18
N TYR A 356 -12.55 -13.66 -15.08
CA TYR A 356 -11.77 -14.24 -16.17
C TYR A 356 -12.41 -15.55 -16.69
N ALA A 357 -13.14 -15.48 -17.80
CA ALA A 357 -13.46 -16.68 -18.57
C ALA A 357 -12.15 -17.16 -19.23
N THR A 358 -11.59 -18.25 -18.71
CA THR A 358 -10.26 -18.77 -19.06
C THR A 358 -10.05 -18.89 -20.58
N GLY A 359 -9.11 -18.10 -21.12
CA GLY A 359 -8.56 -18.30 -22.47
C GLY A 359 -8.63 -17.13 -23.46
N VAL A 360 -9.20 -15.97 -23.09
CA VAL A 360 -9.19 -14.78 -23.95
C VAL A 360 -8.32 -13.68 -23.33
N VAL A 361 -7.22 -13.33 -24.01
CA VAL A 361 -6.38 -12.18 -23.66
C VAL A 361 -7.03 -10.94 -24.27
N THR A 362 -7.86 -10.23 -23.49
CA THR A 362 -8.38 -8.90 -23.87
C THR A 362 -7.75 -7.81 -23.03
N THR A 363 -7.61 -6.63 -23.60
CA THR A 363 -7.22 -5.41 -22.89
C THR A 363 -8.41 -4.90 -22.08
N PHE A 364 -8.30 -4.85 -20.75
CA PHE A 364 -9.34 -4.28 -19.88
C PHE A 364 -9.01 -2.83 -19.57
N ALA A 365 -9.88 -1.88 -19.92
CA ALA A 365 -9.66 -0.48 -19.56
C ALA A 365 -10.94 0.30 -19.26
N GLY A 366 -10.84 1.29 -18.37
CA GLY A 366 -11.88 2.31 -18.26
C GLY A 366 -11.93 3.13 -19.54
N VAL A 367 -10.78 3.69 -19.92
CA VAL A 367 -10.58 4.39 -21.18
C VAL A 367 -9.37 3.82 -21.93
N LEU A 368 -9.56 3.46 -23.19
CA LEU A 368 -8.49 3.14 -24.12
C LEU A 368 -8.33 4.27 -25.14
N ILE A 369 -7.10 4.79 -25.28
CA ILE A 369 -6.70 5.72 -26.33
C ILE A 369 -5.75 4.99 -27.28
N ASN A 370 -6.17 4.81 -28.53
CA ASN A 370 -5.40 4.09 -29.54
C ASN A 370 -5.23 4.90 -30.82
N SER A 371 -3.99 5.18 -31.20
CA SER A 371 -3.62 6.02 -32.34
C SER A 371 -4.38 7.35 -32.40
N SER A 372 -4.71 7.95 -31.24
CA SER A 372 -5.57 9.12 -31.11
C SER A 372 -4.93 10.16 -30.17
N SER A 373 -4.96 11.41 -30.59
CA SER A 373 -4.17 12.50 -30.01
C SER A 373 -5.02 13.61 -29.41
N SER A 374 -4.41 14.41 -28.53
CA SER A 374 -5.00 15.62 -27.97
C SER A 374 -6.31 15.42 -27.21
N ASN A 375 -6.59 14.20 -26.73
CA ASN A 375 -7.78 13.93 -25.92
C ASN A 375 -7.59 14.39 -24.48
N LEU A 376 -8.69 14.75 -23.82
CA LEU A 376 -8.75 15.13 -22.41
C LEU A 376 -9.63 14.12 -21.66
N ILE A 377 -9.01 13.36 -20.75
CA ILE A 377 -9.70 12.47 -19.83
C ILE A 377 -9.75 13.16 -18.47
N GLY A 378 -10.92 13.65 -18.11
CA GLY A 378 -11.16 14.48 -16.93
C GLY A 378 -10.99 15.97 -17.23
N GLY A 379 -10.38 16.72 -16.32
CA GLY A 379 -10.13 18.15 -16.49
C GLY A 379 -9.87 18.86 -15.17
N ALA A 380 -9.47 20.13 -15.24
CA ALA A 380 -9.19 20.95 -14.05
C ALA A 380 -10.44 21.37 -13.27
N ALA A 381 -11.63 21.28 -13.89
CA ALA A 381 -12.89 21.60 -13.23
C ALA A 381 -13.40 20.40 -12.43
N ASP A 382 -13.96 20.64 -11.25
CA ASP A 382 -14.51 19.58 -10.40
C ASP A 382 -15.57 18.73 -11.11
N SER A 383 -16.39 19.34 -11.97
CA SER A 383 -17.43 18.65 -12.74
C SER A 383 -16.90 17.74 -13.86
N ALA A 384 -15.63 17.88 -14.24
CA ALA A 384 -15.00 17.05 -15.25
C ALA A 384 -14.39 15.76 -14.68
N ARG A 385 -14.23 15.64 -13.35
CA ARG A 385 -13.58 14.50 -12.68
C ARG A 385 -14.29 13.18 -12.98
N ASN A 386 -13.59 12.24 -13.62
CA ASN A 386 -14.08 10.87 -13.74
C ASN A 386 -13.70 10.04 -12.52
N LEU A 387 -14.51 9.02 -12.24
CA LEU A 387 -14.17 7.91 -11.35
C LEU A 387 -13.87 6.68 -12.20
N ILE A 388 -12.64 6.16 -12.15
CA ILE A 388 -12.17 5.08 -13.04
C ILE A 388 -11.56 3.95 -12.21
N SER A 389 -12.37 2.95 -11.88
CA SER A 389 -11.99 1.88 -10.94
C SER A 389 -12.65 0.56 -11.30
N GLY A 390 -12.09 -0.57 -10.85
CA GLY A 390 -12.69 -1.88 -11.10
C GLY A 390 -12.61 -2.34 -12.56
N ASN A 391 -11.53 -1.97 -13.27
CA ASN A 391 -11.27 -2.34 -14.67
C ASN A 391 -10.32 -3.53 -14.74
N ASP A 392 -10.63 -4.56 -13.97
CA ASP A 392 -9.69 -5.60 -13.56
C ASP A 392 -9.56 -6.73 -14.59
N GLY A 393 -8.35 -7.24 -14.76
CA GLY A 393 -7.98 -8.31 -15.70
C GLY A 393 -6.47 -8.31 -16.01
N PHE A 394 -5.94 -9.39 -16.58
CA PHE A 394 -4.50 -9.49 -16.88
C PHE A 394 -4.03 -8.34 -17.79
N GLY A 395 -3.24 -7.42 -17.23
CA GLY A 395 -2.78 -6.22 -17.94
C GLY A 395 -3.83 -5.10 -18.07
N GLY A 396 -4.89 -5.12 -17.26
CA GLY A 396 -5.92 -4.07 -17.22
C GLY A 396 -5.40 -2.74 -16.67
N ALA A 397 -5.99 -1.64 -17.13
CA ALA A 397 -5.64 -0.28 -16.66
C ALA A 397 -6.87 0.63 -16.52
N GLY A 398 -6.89 1.57 -15.58
CA GLY A 398 -7.91 2.61 -15.54
C GLY A 398 -7.94 3.39 -16.85
N VAL A 399 -6.78 3.94 -17.24
CA VAL A 399 -6.57 4.59 -18.54
C VAL A 399 -5.36 3.99 -19.25
N LEU A 400 -5.53 3.56 -20.50
CA LEU A 400 -4.48 2.98 -21.33
C LEU A 400 -4.25 3.82 -22.60
N LEU A 401 -3.00 4.21 -22.84
CA LEU A 401 -2.55 4.87 -24.05
C LEU A 401 -1.64 3.92 -24.82
N GLN A 402 -1.96 3.67 -26.09
CA GLN A 402 -1.16 2.83 -26.97
C GLN A 402 -1.32 3.23 -28.44
N GLY A 403 -0.52 2.62 -29.31
CA GLY A 403 -0.59 2.82 -30.76
C GLY A 403 0.14 4.08 -31.23
N PHE A 404 0.82 3.97 -32.37
CA PHE A 404 1.56 5.07 -32.96
C PHE A 404 0.64 6.27 -33.21
N GLY A 405 1.05 7.46 -32.73
CA GLY A 405 0.29 8.69 -32.92
C GLY A 405 -0.61 9.08 -31.75
N SER A 406 -0.70 8.27 -30.69
CA SER A 406 -1.40 8.64 -29.45
C SER A 406 -0.63 9.67 -28.62
N ASN A 407 -0.52 10.88 -29.13
CA ASN A 407 0.33 11.93 -28.57
C ASN A 407 -0.48 13.05 -27.95
N SER A 408 0.13 13.83 -27.05
CA SER A 408 -0.48 15.06 -26.51
C SER A 408 -1.82 14.84 -25.80
N ASN A 409 -2.11 13.62 -25.34
CA ASN A 409 -3.26 13.34 -24.50
C ASN A 409 -3.02 13.82 -23.06
N ARG A 410 -4.09 14.24 -22.40
CA ARG A 410 -4.08 14.79 -21.05
C ARG A 410 -5.04 14.01 -20.17
N ILE A 411 -4.54 13.40 -19.10
CA ILE A 411 -5.33 12.68 -18.11
C ILE A 411 -5.28 13.53 -16.86
N GLN A 412 -6.37 14.22 -16.50
CA GLN A 412 -6.33 15.28 -15.48
C GLN A 412 -7.49 15.19 -14.50
N GLY A 413 -7.23 15.44 -13.22
CA GLY A 413 -8.28 15.64 -12.23
C GLY A 413 -9.20 14.43 -12.01
N ASN A 414 -8.76 13.19 -12.25
CA ASN A 414 -9.55 11.96 -12.08
C ASN A 414 -9.30 11.28 -10.72
N LEU A 415 -10.28 10.50 -10.24
CA LEU A 415 -10.09 9.47 -9.21
C LEU A 415 -9.91 8.11 -9.89
N ILE A 416 -8.80 7.41 -9.63
CA ILE A 416 -8.45 6.16 -10.31
C ILE A 416 -8.06 5.08 -9.29
N GLY A 417 -8.85 3.99 -9.25
CA GLY A 417 -8.65 2.83 -8.37
C GLY A 417 -9.34 2.91 -7.00
N THR A 418 -9.82 4.09 -6.61
CA THR A 418 -10.59 4.30 -5.36
C THR A 418 -12.09 4.27 -5.60
N ASP A 419 -12.87 4.30 -4.53
CA ASP A 419 -14.28 4.66 -4.55
C ASP A 419 -14.48 6.16 -4.74
N ARG A 420 -15.75 6.59 -4.81
CA ARG A 420 -16.11 7.99 -5.04
C ARG A 420 -15.62 8.95 -3.96
N THR A 421 -15.36 8.48 -2.74
CA THR A 421 -14.84 9.34 -1.65
C THR A 421 -13.33 9.49 -1.74
N GLY A 422 -12.65 8.60 -2.49
CA GLY A 422 -11.20 8.56 -2.54
C GLY A 422 -10.59 7.85 -1.33
N THR A 423 -11.38 7.25 -0.43
CA THR A 423 -10.87 6.72 0.86
C THR A 423 -10.88 5.20 0.94
N ARG A 424 -11.44 4.49 -0.04
CA ARG A 424 -11.41 3.02 -0.11
C ARG A 424 -10.95 2.54 -1.47
N SER A 425 -10.09 1.51 -1.51
CA SER A 425 -9.80 0.83 -2.79
C SER A 425 -11.02 0.06 -3.26
N ILE A 426 -11.36 0.22 -4.53
CA ILE A 426 -12.30 -0.68 -5.24
C ILE A 426 -11.75 -1.15 -6.59
N GLY A 427 -10.54 -0.73 -6.98
CA GLY A 427 -9.78 -1.33 -8.07
C GLY A 427 -9.06 -2.57 -7.55
N ILE A 428 -9.26 -3.73 -8.17
CA ILE A 428 -8.53 -4.94 -7.79
C ILE A 428 -7.54 -5.29 -8.90
N GLU A 429 -6.24 -5.11 -8.65
CA GLU A 429 -5.14 -5.51 -9.55
C GLU A 429 -4.96 -4.70 -10.86
N GLN A 430 -5.82 -3.72 -11.20
CA GLN A 430 -5.61 -2.83 -12.35
C GLN A 430 -4.37 -1.92 -12.19
N ILE A 431 -3.75 -1.46 -13.28
CA ILE A 431 -2.83 -0.31 -13.28
C ILE A 431 -3.64 0.99 -13.33
N GLY A 432 -3.25 2.05 -12.63
CA GLY A 432 -3.97 3.32 -12.68
C GLY A 432 -3.96 3.92 -14.09
N VAL A 433 -2.78 4.32 -14.56
CA VAL A 433 -2.56 4.85 -15.92
C VAL A 433 -1.38 4.16 -16.58
N ARG A 434 -1.57 3.60 -17.78
CA ARG A 434 -0.51 2.98 -18.57
C ARG A 434 -0.25 3.77 -19.85
N VAL A 435 1.00 4.17 -20.05
CA VAL A 435 1.52 4.91 -21.21
C VAL A 435 2.46 3.98 -22.00
N GLY A 436 1.92 3.29 -23.00
CA GLY A 436 2.60 2.20 -23.71
C GLY A 436 3.08 2.53 -25.12
N GLY A 437 4.37 2.85 -25.28
CA GLY A 437 5.03 3.11 -26.55
C GLY A 437 4.56 4.38 -27.27
N VAL A 438 4.26 5.43 -26.51
CA VAL A 438 3.66 6.69 -27.02
C VAL A 438 4.41 7.91 -26.52
N VAL A 439 4.26 9.07 -27.17
CA VAL A 439 5.07 10.27 -26.86
C VAL A 439 4.24 11.49 -26.49
N ASP A 440 4.85 12.40 -25.73
CA ASP A 440 4.32 13.74 -25.47
C ASP A 440 2.94 13.75 -24.74
N ASN A 441 2.64 12.73 -23.92
CA ASN A 441 1.41 12.68 -23.13
C ASN A 441 1.61 13.21 -21.70
N THR A 442 0.54 13.70 -21.07
CA THR A 442 0.59 14.23 -19.69
C THR A 442 -0.44 13.54 -18.80
N VAL A 443 0.05 12.93 -17.71
CA VAL A 443 -0.75 12.44 -16.59
C VAL A 443 -0.65 13.49 -15.48
N GLY A 444 -1.75 14.18 -15.23
CA GLY A 444 -1.88 15.27 -14.26
C GLY A 444 -1.64 16.66 -14.88
N GLY A 445 -1.10 17.58 -14.10
CA GLY A 445 -0.77 18.93 -14.53
C GLY A 445 -0.29 19.81 -13.38
N SER A 446 0.20 21.00 -13.71
CA SER A 446 0.79 21.93 -12.73
C SER A 446 -0.22 22.91 -12.13
N ASN A 447 -1.43 23.00 -12.68
CA ASN A 447 -2.46 23.89 -12.16
C ASN A 447 -3.34 23.15 -11.13
N PRO A 448 -3.94 23.87 -10.16
CA PRO A 448 -4.91 23.28 -9.24
C PRO A 448 -6.03 22.54 -9.98
N GLY A 449 -6.42 21.36 -9.48
CA GLY A 449 -7.44 20.50 -10.09
C GLY A 449 -6.96 19.65 -11.27
N GLU A 450 -5.76 19.86 -11.81
CA GLU A 450 -5.24 19.02 -12.91
C GLU A 450 -4.63 17.70 -12.44
N GLY A 451 -4.18 17.61 -11.19
CA GLY A 451 -3.62 16.40 -10.58
C GLY A 451 -4.64 15.28 -10.45
N ASN A 452 -4.26 14.05 -10.79
CA ASN A 452 -5.10 12.88 -10.54
C ASN A 452 -4.82 12.29 -9.15
N TYR A 453 -5.82 11.65 -8.56
CA TYR A 453 -5.66 10.78 -7.41
C TYR A 453 -5.66 9.33 -7.90
N ILE A 454 -4.52 8.65 -7.78
CA ILE A 454 -4.26 7.31 -8.31
C ILE A 454 -3.81 6.37 -7.17
N ALA A 455 -4.73 5.57 -6.64
CA ALA A 455 -4.47 4.71 -5.48
C ALA A 455 -5.27 3.41 -5.51
N GLY A 456 -4.87 2.42 -4.71
CA GLY A 456 -5.50 1.09 -4.68
C GLY A 456 -5.26 0.25 -5.93
N ASN A 457 -4.28 0.59 -6.77
CA ASN A 457 -3.94 -0.10 -8.01
C ASN A 457 -2.73 -1.04 -7.81
N SER A 458 -2.43 -1.91 -8.78
CA SER A 458 -1.17 -2.69 -8.79
C SER A 458 0.05 -1.84 -9.11
N THR A 459 -0.13 -0.76 -9.87
CA THR A 459 0.87 0.28 -10.15
C THR A 459 0.12 1.58 -10.35
N GLY A 460 0.62 2.70 -9.83
CA GLY A 460 -0.02 4.00 -10.03
C GLY A 460 0.03 4.42 -11.50
N VAL A 461 1.23 4.79 -11.97
CA VAL A 461 1.48 5.18 -13.37
C VAL A 461 2.59 4.35 -13.97
N GLU A 462 2.31 3.65 -15.06
CA GLU A 462 3.31 2.91 -15.83
C GLU A 462 3.68 3.68 -17.12
N ILE A 463 4.96 3.95 -17.33
CA ILE A 463 5.52 4.42 -18.60
C ILE A 463 6.32 3.27 -19.20
N GLY A 464 5.74 2.61 -20.21
CA GLY A 464 6.27 1.38 -20.79
C GLY A 464 6.56 1.51 -22.29
N GLY A 465 7.54 0.75 -22.78
CA GLY A 465 7.79 0.51 -24.22
C GLY A 465 8.86 1.39 -24.86
N HIS A 466 9.62 0.81 -25.81
CA HIS A 466 10.85 1.36 -26.39
C HIS A 466 10.73 2.78 -27.03
N GLU A 467 9.54 3.18 -27.43
CA GLU A 467 9.29 4.49 -28.04
C GLU A 467 8.67 5.52 -27.09
N SER A 468 8.44 5.16 -25.82
CA SER A 468 7.87 6.09 -24.84
C SER A 468 8.84 7.21 -24.52
N ARG A 469 8.56 8.42 -24.99
CA ARG A 469 9.43 9.58 -24.78
C ARG A 469 8.67 10.86 -24.51
N ARG A 470 9.25 11.75 -23.72
CA ARG A 470 8.67 13.07 -23.38
C ARG A 470 7.27 12.97 -22.75
N ASN A 471 6.97 11.86 -22.09
CA ASN A 471 5.75 11.73 -21.29
C ASN A 471 5.96 12.40 -19.94
N ARG A 472 4.89 12.99 -19.41
CA ARG A 472 4.93 13.85 -18.22
C ARG A 472 3.98 13.30 -17.17
N VAL A 473 4.45 13.12 -15.96
CA VAL A 473 3.65 12.75 -14.78
C VAL A 473 3.82 13.90 -13.79
N ILE A 474 2.79 14.74 -13.65
CA ILE A 474 2.91 16.02 -12.94
C ILE A 474 1.76 16.23 -11.95
N GLY A 475 2.08 16.61 -10.71
CA GLY A 475 1.07 17.12 -9.78
C GLY A 475 0.05 16.08 -9.32
N ASN A 476 0.33 14.78 -9.42
CA ASN A 476 -0.59 13.72 -9.01
C ASN A 476 -0.39 13.31 -7.55
N TRP A 477 -1.46 12.81 -6.93
CA TRP A 477 -1.43 12.09 -5.65
C TRP A 477 -1.45 10.59 -5.94
N ILE A 478 -0.39 9.88 -5.60
CA ILE A 478 -0.17 8.49 -5.99
C ILE A 478 0.06 7.62 -4.75
N GLY A 479 -0.86 6.68 -4.52
CA GLY A 479 -0.85 5.78 -3.35
C GLY A 479 -1.35 6.41 -2.05
N THR A 480 -1.62 7.71 -2.05
CA THR A 480 -2.02 8.49 -0.88
C THR A 480 -3.22 9.36 -1.17
N ASP A 481 -3.94 9.75 -0.13
CA ASP A 481 -5.03 10.73 -0.23
C ASP A 481 -4.58 12.13 -0.64
N SER A 482 -5.57 12.98 -0.90
CA SER A 482 -5.37 14.39 -1.28
C SER A 482 -4.59 15.19 -0.22
N THR A 483 -4.54 14.71 1.03
CA THR A 483 -3.78 15.31 2.14
C THR A 483 -2.37 14.74 2.27
N GLY A 484 -2.10 13.62 1.59
CA GLY A 484 -0.85 12.90 1.71
C GLY A 484 -0.70 12.08 2.98
N SER A 485 -1.73 11.94 3.81
CA SER A 485 -1.58 11.44 5.19
C SER A 485 -2.17 10.05 5.46
N SER A 486 -3.16 9.61 4.67
CA SER A 486 -3.75 8.27 4.75
C SER A 486 -3.68 7.58 3.39
N GLY A 487 -3.06 6.41 3.35
CA GLY A 487 -2.74 5.72 2.10
C GLY A 487 -3.58 4.47 1.84
N ILE A 488 -4.30 4.47 0.72
CA ILE A 488 -4.75 3.25 0.05
C ILE A 488 -3.65 2.87 -0.95
N GLY A 489 -2.48 2.51 -0.42
CA GLY A 489 -1.27 2.28 -1.18
C GLY A 489 -1.47 1.45 -2.46
N ASN A 490 -0.79 1.83 -3.55
CA ASN A 490 -0.70 0.90 -4.67
C ASN A 490 0.15 -0.31 -4.24
N THR A 491 -0.22 -1.52 -4.65
CA THR A 491 0.48 -2.75 -4.23
C THR A 491 1.81 -2.97 -4.94
N GLY A 492 2.20 -2.06 -5.83
CA GLY A 492 3.48 -2.00 -6.53
C GLY A 492 3.97 -0.54 -6.58
N PRO A 493 4.83 -0.16 -7.54
CA PRO A 493 5.38 1.19 -7.60
C PRO A 493 4.32 2.28 -7.80
N GLY A 494 4.55 3.46 -7.23
CA GLY A 494 3.78 4.65 -7.53
C GLY A 494 3.94 5.05 -9.00
N VAL A 495 5.18 5.17 -9.47
CA VAL A 495 5.50 5.38 -10.88
C VAL A 495 6.52 4.33 -11.34
N TRP A 496 6.23 3.64 -12.44
CA TRP A 496 7.11 2.63 -13.01
C TRP A 496 7.51 2.97 -14.45
N VAL A 497 8.80 3.20 -14.67
CA VAL A 497 9.39 3.48 -15.99
C VAL A 497 10.13 2.23 -16.46
N ARG A 498 9.66 1.57 -17.52
CA ARG A 498 10.19 0.26 -17.96
C ARG A 498 10.22 0.08 -19.48
N ASP A 499 11.07 -0.81 -19.97
CA ASP A 499 11.27 -1.10 -21.40
C ASP A 499 11.79 0.10 -22.22
N SER A 500 12.84 0.77 -21.72
CA SER A 500 13.58 1.82 -22.44
C SER A 500 12.90 3.18 -22.71
N PRO A 501 12.01 3.75 -21.87
CA PRO A 501 11.54 5.12 -22.04
C PRO A 501 12.65 6.13 -21.81
N SER A 502 12.58 7.29 -22.48
CA SER A 502 13.55 8.37 -22.27
C SER A 502 12.93 9.75 -22.30
N HIS A 503 13.59 10.74 -21.70
CA HIS A 503 13.10 12.12 -21.66
C HIS A 503 11.76 12.28 -20.94
N SER A 504 11.36 11.33 -20.09
CA SER A 504 10.15 11.48 -19.27
C SER A 504 10.37 12.52 -18.19
N LEU A 505 9.31 13.22 -17.78
CA LEU A 505 9.33 14.19 -16.70
C LEU A 505 8.37 13.74 -15.59
N ILE A 506 8.91 13.42 -14.43
CA ILE A 506 8.15 13.09 -13.23
C ILE A 506 8.38 14.23 -12.25
N GLN A 507 7.37 15.09 -12.05
CA GLN A 507 7.54 16.35 -11.34
C GLN A 507 6.39 16.69 -10.39
N SER A 508 6.72 17.16 -9.18
CA SER A 508 5.73 17.70 -8.24
C SER A 508 4.56 16.76 -7.94
N ASN A 509 4.77 15.45 -8.02
CA ASN A 509 3.80 14.47 -7.54
C ASN A 509 3.99 14.24 -6.04
N THR A 510 2.92 13.90 -5.35
CA THR A 510 2.94 13.34 -3.99
C THR A 510 2.81 11.82 -4.13
N ILE A 511 3.88 11.09 -3.82
CA ILE A 511 4.00 9.64 -4.03
C ILE A 511 4.28 8.99 -2.67
N ALA A 512 3.26 8.39 -2.07
CA ALA A 512 3.37 7.81 -0.73
C ALA A 512 2.55 6.53 -0.56
N HIS A 513 2.94 5.70 0.40
CA HIS A 513 2.27 4.44 0.77
C HIS A 513 2.24 3.36 -0.32
N ASN A 514 3.01 3.51 -1.39
CA ASN A 514 3.16 2.49 -2.42
C ASN A 514 4.16 1.42 -1.98
N ASP A 515 4.28 0.34 -2.74
CA ASP A 515 5.35 -0.64 -2.51
C ASP A 515 6.75 -0.02 -2.74
N SER A 516 6.87 0.89 -3.70
CA SER A 516 8.05 1.74 -3.91
C SER A 516 7.61 3.06 -4.54
N GLY A 517 8.40 4.13 -4.42
CA GLY A 517 8.06 5.44 -4.96
C GLY A 517 8.10 5.48 -6.50
N VAL A 518 9.29 5.70 -7.05
CA VAL A 518 9.57 5.75 -8.49
C VAL A 518 10.58 4.67 -8.85
N LEU A 519 10.17 3.69 -9.65
CA LEU A 519 11.04 2.61 -10.13
C LEU A 519 11.38 2.82 -11.60
N VAL A 520 12.67 2.88 -11.94
CA VAL A 520 13.16 3.01 -13.32
C VAL A 520 14.02 1.80 -13.66
N VAL A 521 13.57 0.98 -14.62
CA VAL A 521 14.24 -0.29 -14.97
C VAL A 521 14.66 -0.33 -16.44
N SER A 522 15.85 -0.85 -16.68
CA SER A 522 16.35 -1.18 -18.03
C SER A 522 16.08 -2.65 -18.37
N SER A 523 15.54 -2.94 -19.56
CA SER A 523 15.31 -4.31 -20.03
C SER A 523 16.56 -4.83 -20.78
N PHE A 524 16.98 -6.07 -20.51
CA PHE A 524 18.14 -6.69 -21.16
C PHE A 524 18.05 -6.62 -22.70
N ASN A 525 19.02 -5.95 -23.34
CA ASN A 525 19.23 -5.84 -24.80
C ASN A 525 18.47 -4.75 -25.58
N LEU A 526 17.89 -3.74 -24.93
CA LEU A 526 17.35 -2.54 -25.60
C LEU A 526 18.08 -1.27 -25.13
N LEU A 527 17.91 -0.14 -25.82
CA LEU A 527 18.47 1.16 -25.40
C LEU A 527 18.14 1.44 -23.93
N ASP A 528 19.04 2.03 -23.16
CA ASP A 528 18.80 2.24 -21.74
C ASP A 528 17.71 3.29 -21.46
N ALA A 529 16.94 3.12 -20.37
CA ALA A 529 15.89 4.05 -19.92
C ALA A 529 16.51 5.34 -19.34
N THR A 530 17.07 6.15 -20.23
CA THR A 530 17.90 7.32 -19.89
C THR A 530 17.15 8.63 -20.04
N ARG A 531 17.70 9.69 -19.47
CA ARG A 531 17.22 11.06 -19.58
C ARG A 531 15.86 11.29 -18.94
N ASN A 532 15.47 10.49 -17.96
CA ASN A 532 14.21 10.65 -17.24
C ASN A 532 14.43 11.60 -16.05
N LEU A 533 13.86 12.81 -16.16
CA LEU A 533 13.95 13.84 -15.14
C LEU A 533 12.95 13.55 -14.01
N ILE A 534 13.46 13.28 -12.81
CA ILE A 534 12.66 13.10 -11.60
C ILE A 534 12.98 14.28 -10.70
N THR A 535 12.05 15.22 -10.51
CA THR A 535 12.37 16.49 -9.86
C THR A 535 11.23 17.02 -9.01
N GLN A 536 11.55 17.56 -7.84
CA GLN A 536 10.58 18.22 -6.94
C GLN A 536 9.35 17.37 -6.59
N ASN A 537 9.45 16.04 -6.59
CA ASN A 537 8.39 15.17 -6.11
C ASN A 537 8.47 15.07 -4.58
N SER A 538 7.32 14.98 -3.94
CA SER A 538 7.19 14.65 -2.52
C SER A 538 7.02 13.13 -2.44
N ILE A 539 8.10 12.41 -2.11
CA ILE A 539 8.13 10.95 -2.07
C ILE A 539 8.43 10.54 -0.63
N TYR A 540 7.52 9.83 0.03
CA TYR A 540 7.67 9.46 1.45
C TYR A 540 6.73 8.31 1.84
N ARG A 541 7.07 7.58 2.90
CA ARG A 541 6.29 6.46 3.45
C ARG A 541 5.93 5.41 2.41
N ASN A 542 6.76 5.17 1.40
CA ASN A 542 6.63 3.96 0.58
C ASN A 542 7.29 2.79 1.33
N LYS A 543 6.92 1.55 0.99
CA LYS A 543 7.45 0.36 1.68
C LYS A 543 8.89 0.03 1.31
N GLY A 544 9.34 0.49 0.15
CA GLY A 544 10.69 0.43 -0.34
C GLY A 544 11.15 1.80 -0.83
N LEU A 545 12.23 1.83 -1.61
CA LEU A 545 12.92 3.06 -1.98
C LEU A 545 12.02 4.11 -2.65
N GLY A 546 12.31 5.37 -2.36
CA GLY A 546 11.63 6.51 -2.99
C GLY A 546 11.96 6.67 -4.48
N ILE A 547 13.22 6.47 -4.86
CA ILE A 547 13.65 6.38 -6.26
C ILE A 547 14.60 5.18 -6.34
N ASP A 548 14.35 4.32 -7.32
CA ASP A 548 15.12 3.11 -7.57
C ASP A 548 15.53 3.03 -9.05
N LEU A 549 16.84 2.87 -9.31
CA LEU A 549 17.45 2.71 -10.63
C LEU A 549 17.89 1.25 -10.91
N GLY A 550 17.03 0.27 -10.65
CA GLY A 550 17.36 -1.15 -10.72
C GLY A 550 17.56 -1.79 -12.11
N PHE A 551 18.07 -3.02 -12.08
CA PHE A 551 18.22 -3.91 -13.25
C PHE A 551 17.04 -4.87 -13.46
N SER A 552 16.23 -5.07 -12.41
CA SER A 552 15.15 -6.05 -12.39
C SER A 552 13.83 -5.39 -11.96
N SER A 553 12.70 -6.09 -12.14
CA SER A 553 11.38 -5.56 -11.79
C SER A 553 11.10 -5.50 -10.27
N HIS A 554 12.12 -5.62 -9.42
CA HIS A 554 12.03 -5.61 -7.96
C HIS A 554 13.10 -4.68 -7.39
N ALA A 555 12.78 -4.04 -6.27
CA ALA A 555 13.71 -3.18 -5.56
C ALA A 555 14.93 -3.98 -5.07
N ASP A 556 16.10 -3.72 -5.65
CA ASP A 556 17.37 -4.40 -5.33
C ASP A 556 18.30 -3.56 -4.44
N GLY A 557 17.76 -2.48 -3.86
CA GLY A 557 18.48 -1.54 -3.00
C GLY A 557 19.12 -0.40 -3.81
N PRO A 558 19.63 0.67 -3.16
CA PRO A 558 20.20 1.80 -3.89
C PRO A 558 21.40 1.33 -4.71
N THR A 559 21.42 1.75 -5.96
CA THR A 559 22.52 1.58 -6.88
C THR A 559 23.77 2.22 -6.28
N PRO A 560 24.82 1.44 -5.93
CA PRO A 560 26.00 1.99 -5.29
C PRO A 560 26.69 3.04 -6.16
N ASN A 561 27.14 4.14 -5.55
CA ASN A 561 28.03 5.10 -6.23
C ASN A 561 29.30 4.36 -6.69
N ASP A 562 29.53 4.30 -7.99
CA ASP A 562 30.70 3.64 -8.54
C ASP A 562 31.94 4.54 -8.46
N VAL A 563 33.06 3.96 -8.02
CA VAL A 563 34.39 4.55 -8.22
C VAL A 563 35.11 3.53 -9.10
N PRO A 564 35.33 3.81 -10.40
CA PRO A 564 35.99 2.83 -11.25
C PRO A 564 37.37 2.48 -10.67
N PRO A 565 37.85 1.23 -10.86
CA PRO A 565 39.26 0.93 -10.63
C PRO A 565 40.11 1.93 -11.42
N GLU A 566 41.28 2.30 -10.88
CA GLU A 566 42.15 3.45 -11.23
C GLU A 566 42.49 3.69 -12.73
N SER A 567 41.98 2.89 -13.67
CA SER A 567 42.15 2.99 -15.11
C SER A 567 40.97 3.57 -15.90
N ASP A 568 39.76 3.74 -15.33
CA ASP A 568 38.60 4.31 -16.04
C ASP A 568 38.11 5.66 -15.47
N PRO A 569 37.64 6.60 -16.32
CA PRO A 569 37.03 7.86 -15.87
C PRO A 569 35.74 7.63 -15.04
N PRO A 570 35.48 8.42 -13.97
CA PRO A 570 34.31 8.25 -13.10
C PRO A 570 32.97 8.39 -13.84
N ASP A 571 32.01 7.52 -13.46
CA ASP A 571 30.61 7.45 -13.91
C ASP A 571 30.45 7.27 -15.45
N GLN A 572 30.70 6.04 -15.91
CA GLN A 572 30.41 5.55 -17.27
C GLN A 572 29.35 4.44 -17.29
N ASP A 573 28.60 4.30 -16.19
CA ASP A 573 27.62 3.23 -16.09
C ASP A 573 26.51 3.39 -17.12
N THR A 574 26.08 2.25 -17.66
CA THR A 574 24.99 2.16 -18.63
C THR A 574 23.80 1.50 -17.95
N GLY A 575 22.60 2.08 -18.05
CA GLY A 575 21.39 1.57 -17.43
C GLY A 575 20.33 2.64 -17.24
N ALA A 576 19.34 2.36 -16.39
CA ALA A 576 18.33 3.35 -15.97
C ALA A 576 19.01 4.66 -15.53
N ASN A 577 18.67 5.78 -16.20
CA ASN A 577 19.31 7.09 -16.00
C ASN A 577 20.86 7.04 -15.95
N ASN A 578 21.50 6.19 -16.75
CA ASN A 578 22.95 5.96 -16.74
C ASN A 578 23.52 5.64 -15.34
N ARG A 579 22.68 5.15 -14.42
CA ARG A 579 23.00 4.96 -13.00
C ARG A 579 23.70 6.16 -12.36
N GLN A 580 23.21 7.35 -12.69
CA GLN A 580 23.70 8.61 -12.15
C GLN A 580 23.99 8.53 -10.65
N ASN A 581 25.25 8.75 -10.27
CA ASN A 581 25.66 8.76 -8.86
C ASN A 581 24.89 9.81 -8.05
N PHE A 582 24.48 9.45 -6.84
CA PHE A 582 23.81 10.35 -5.90
C PHE A 582 24.81 11.20 -5.10
N PRO A 583 24.42 12.38 -4.58
CA PRO A 583 25.26 13.21 -3.72
C PRO A 583 25.60 12.50 -2.40
N ILE A 584 26.75 12.80 -1.81
CA ILE A 584 27.08 12.42 -0.44
C ILE A 584 27.10 13.69 0.41
N LEU A 585 26.15 13.79 1.34
CA LEU A 585 26.07 14.88 2.30
C LEU A 585 27.02 14.60 3.48
N THR A 586 27.64 15.65 4.03
CA THR A 586 28.64 15.53 5.11
C THR A 586 28.34 16.40 6.32
N SER A 587 27.48 17.41 6.16
CA SER A 587 27.01 18.22 7.29
C SER A 587 25.70 18.93 6.93
N VAL A 588 24.80 19.01 7.90
CA VAL A 588 23.62 19.88 7.88
C VAL A 588 23.64 20.71 9.15
N THR A 589 23.64 22.04 9.01
CA THR A 589 23.75 22.98 10.14
C THR A 589 22.68 24.06 10.10
N ASP A 590 22.07 24.37 11.24
CA ASP A 590 21.17 25.53 11.39
C ASP A 590 22.02 26.78 11.68
N ASN A 591 21.75 27.85 10.94
CA ASN A 591 22.43 29.13 11.05
C ASN A 591 21.54 30.27 11.58
N GLY A 592 20.48 29.93 12.32
CA GLY A 592 19.63 30.90 13.02
C GLY A 592 18.65 31.61 12.08
N GLY A 593 17.98 30.83 11.22
CA GLY A 593 16.98 31.29 10.24
C GLY A 593 17.09 30.66 8.85
N GLY A 594 18.00 29.70 8.67
CA GLY A 594 18.23 28.96 7.44
C GLY A 594 19.17 27.78 7.69
N THR A 595 19.29 26.88 6.71
CA THR A 595 20.06 25.64 6.83
C THR A 595 21.22 25.65 5.85
N THR A 596 22.43 25.31 6.30
CA THR A 596 23.56 25.07 5.41
C THR A 596 23.82 23.58 5.29
N VAL A 597 23.86 23.09 4.05
CA VAL A 597 24.17 21.70 3.71
C VAL A 597 25.50 21.66 2.97
N GLU A 598 26.43 20.83 3.44
CA GLU A 598 27.71 20.57 2.80
C GLU A 598 27.81 19.11 2.37
N GLY A 599 28.61 18.85 1.34
CA GLY A 599 28.83 17.50 0.83
C GLY A 599 29.69 17.49 -0.42
N PHE A 600 29.61 16.42 -1.19
CA PHE A 600 30.25 16.31 -2.49
C PHE A 600 29.45 15.42 -3.44
N LEU A 601 29.71 15.57 -4.73
CA LEU A 601 29.26 14.67 -5.78
C LEU A 601 30.49 14.15 -6.54
N GLN A 602 30.53 12.85 -6.77
CA GLN A 602 31.47 12.19 -7.68
C GLN A 602 30.69 11.59 -8.85
N SER A 603 30.82 12.17 -10.04
CA SER A 603 30.07 11.74 -11.24
C SER A 603 30.86 12.10 -12.51
N THR A 604 30.20 12.14 -13.67
CA THR A 604 30.85 12.34 -14.97
C THR A 604 31.71 13.61 -14.97
N PRO A 605 33.02 13.55 -15.34
CA PRO A 605 33.92 14.70 -15.34
C PRO A 605 33.45 15.88 -16.19
N ASN A 606 33.76 17.10 -15.73
CA ASN A 606 33.47 18.36 -16.43
C ASN A 606 32.00 18.54 -16.85
N SER A 607 31.07 18.01 -16.04
CA SER A 607 29.63 18.02 -16.30
C SER A 607 28.91 18.86 -15.25
N ASN A 608 27.77 19.44 -15.62
CA ASN A 608 26.95 20.27 -14.76
C ASN A 608 25.82 19.44 -14.15
N PHE A 609 25.63 19.55 -12.84
CA PHE A 609 24.61 18.82 -12.11
C PHE A 609 23.73 19.77 -11.31
N ARG A 610 22.44 19.48 -11.23
CA ARG A 610 21.54 20.08 -10.25
C ARG A 610 21.43 19.14 -9.06
N ILE A 611 21.69 19.66 -7.87
CA ILE A 611 21.48 18.96 -6.60
C ILE A 611 20.18 19.48 -6.00
N GLU A 612 19.19 18.61 -5.83
CA GLU A 612 17.92 18.94 -5.17
C GLU A 612 17.91 18.38 -3.76
N PHE A 613 17.50 19.18 -2.77
CA PHE A 613 17.49 18.79 -1.36
C PHE A 613 16.07 18.63 -0.84
N PHE A 614 15.88 17.61 -0.02
CA PHE A 614 14.60 17.25 0.57
C PHE A 614 14.74 17.07 2.08
N ALA A 615 13.77 17.60 2.83
CA ALA A 615 13.65 17.39 4.26
C ALA A 615 12.61 16.30 4.53
N ASN A 616 12.93 15.39 5.44
CA ASN A 616 12.15 14.22 5.80
C ASN A 616 11.87 14.21 7.30
N ARG A 617 10.66 13.77 7.68
CA ARG A 617 10.29 13.56 9.08
C ARG A 617 10.99 12.36 9.71
N GLU A 618 11.26 11.35 8.90
CA GLU A 618 11.75 10.04 9.32
C GLU A 618 12.77 9.46 8.33
N ARG A 619 13.53 8.47 8.79
CA ARG A 619 14.38 7.63 7.94
C ARG A 619 13.54 6.50 7.37
N ASP A 620 13.93 5.96 6.21
CA ASP A 620 13.25 4.84 5.62
C ASP A 620 13.67 3.53 6.33
N GLU A 621 12.73 2.94 7.09
CA GLU A 621 12.97 1.73 7.87
C GLU A 621 13.36 0.54 6.99
N SER A 622 12.85 0.47 5.75
CA SER A 622 13.13 -0.62 4.81
C SER A 622 14.60 -0.70 4.41
N THR A 623 15.34 0.39 4.63
CA THR A 623 16.77 0.51 4.33
C THR A 623 17.65 0.40 5.57
N GLY A 624 17.09 -0.03 6.71
CA GLY A 624 17.77 -0.01 8.00
C GLY A 624 18.06 1.41 8.51
N GLY A 625 17.36 2.42 8.01
CA GLY A 625 17.55 3.83 8.35
C GLY A 625 18.75 4.51 7.67
N LYS A 626 19.46 3.84 6.77
CA LYS A 626 20.62 4.44 6.07
C LYS A 626 20.21 5.45 5.01
N TYR A 627 19.07 5.20 4.37
CA TYR A 627 18.51 6.08 3.37
C TYR A 627 17.17 6.63 3.87
N SER A 628 16.70 7.68 3.21
CA SER A 628 15.35 8.17 3.35
C SER A 628 14.85 8.56 1.96
N GLU A 629 13.58 8.91 1.87
CA GLU A 629 12.98 9.37 0.63
C GLU A 629 13.14 10.90 0.51
N GLY A 630 12.20 11.59 -0.13
CA GLY A 630 12.23 13.04 -0.30
C GLY A 630 10.87 13.66 -0.05
N GLU A 631 10.51 13.84 1.21
CA GLU A 631 9.17 14.30 1.62
C GLU A 631 8.91 15.74 1.22
N THR A 632 9.79 16.68 1.61
CA THR A 632 9.59 18.12 1.33
C THR A 632 10.78 18.71 0.59
N TYR A 633 10.56 19.15 -0.65
CA TYR A 633 11.57 19.90 -1.40
C TYR A 633 11.90 21.23 -0.72
N ILE A 634 13.17 21.43 -0.36
CA ILE A 634 13.64 22.63 0.37
C ILE A 634 14.58 23.53 -0.47
N GLY A 635 14.99 23.09 -1.66
CA GLY A 635 15.73 23.92 -2.62
C GLY A 635 16.74 23.13 -3.44
N SER A 636 17.57 23.84 -4.21
CA SER A 636 18.59 23.24 -5.06
C SER A 636 19.83 24.12 -5.25
N VAL A 637 20.92 23.50 -5.69
CA VAL A 637 22.14 24.18 -6.15
C VAL A 637 22.66 23.52 -7.41
N ASP A 638 23.21 24.31 -8.33
CA ASP A 638 23.90 23.76 -9.51
C ASP A 638 25.41 23.71 -9.24
N VAL A 639 26.03 22.58 -9.55
CA VAL A 639 27.47 22.32 -9.38
C VAL A 639 28.11 21.84 -10.67
N THR A 640 29.43 21.96 -10.78
CA THR A 640 30.19 21.47 -11.94
C THR A 640 31.32 20.58 -11.44
N THR A 641 31.35 19.32 -11.90
CA THR A 641 32.43 18.39 -11.58
C THR A 641 33.72 18.81 -12.27
N ASP A 642 34.85 18.57 -11.62
CA ASP A 642 36.16 18.88 -12.19
C ASP A 642 36.64 17.79 -13.18
N GLY A 643 37.90 17.88 -13.60
CA GLY A 643 38.51 16.90 -14.51
C GLY A 643 38.64 15.49 -13.93
N SER A 644 38.44 15.33 -12.63
CA SER A 644 38.38 14.04 -11.92
C SER A 644 36.95 13.60 -11.59
N GLY A 645 35.92 14.33 -12.01
CA GLY A 645 34.53 13.98 -11.70
C GLY A 645 34.04 14.45 -10.34
N MET A 646 34.85 15.18 -9.58
CA MET A 646 34.49 15.61 -8.23
C MET A 646 33.94 17.04 -8.22
N SER A 647 32.92 17.29 -7.41
CA SER A 647 32.50 18.63 -7.01
C SER A 647 32.16 18.69 -5.53
N GLY A 648 32.63 19.73 -4.85
CA GLY A 648 32.11 20.07 -3.53
C GLY A 648 30.69 20.66 -3.64
N ILE A 649 29.89 20.47 -2.59
CA ILE A 649 28.54 20.99 -2.46
C ILE A 649 28.51 21.92 -1.23
N THR A 650 27.95 23.11 -1.40
CA THR A 650 27.60 24.02 -0.30
C THR A 650 26.31 24.72 -0.67
N ALA A 651 25.22 24.40 0.01
CA ALA A 651 23.90 24.97 -0.22
C ALA A 651 23.44 25.75 1.01
N ASN A 652 22.91 26.96 0.80
CA ASN A 652 22.26 27.75 1.85
C ASN A 652 20.76 27.78 1.53
N LEU A 653 20.00 27.02 2.32
CA LEU A 653 18.60 26.72 2.13
C LEU A 653 17.73 27.46 3.16
N PRO A 654 16.41 27.55 2.94
CA PRO A 654 15.47 27.98 3.98
C PRO A 654 15.58 27.13 5.25
N ALA A 655 15.02 27.63 6.35
CA ALA A 655 14.89 26.84 7.57
C ALA A 655 14.09 25.56 7.29
N LEU A 656 14.49 24.46 7.92
CA LEU A 656 13.79 23.18 7.75
C LEU A 656 12.34 23.28 8.23
N PRO A 657 11.40 22.59 7.57
CA PRO A 657 10.05 22.43 8.08
C PRO A 657 10.05 21.80 9.48
N GLU A 658 9.01 22.10 10.25
CA GLU A 658 8.86 21.58 11.61
C GLU A 658 8.85 20.04 11.60
N LEU A 659 9.61 19.43 12.52
CA LEU A 659 9.78 17.98 12.65
C LEU A 659 10.38 17.27 11.42
N GLN A 660 11.06 17.98 10.51
CA GLN A 660 11.75 17.38 9.35
C GLN A 660 13.27 17.62 9.38
N PRO A 661 14.00 16.96 10.29
CA PRO A 661 15.42 17.22 10.49
C PRO A 661 16.35 16.46 9.54
N PHE A 662 15.83 15.50 8.78
CA PHE A 662 16.62 14.56 8.00
C PHE A 662 16.71 15.00 6.53
N ILE A 663 17.93 15.18 6.02
CA ILE A 663 18.13 15.70 4.67
C ILE A 663 18.60 14.60 3.73
N THR A 664 17.93 14.49 2.59
CA THR A 664 18.39 13.71 1.44
C THR A 664 18.56 14.63 0.24
N ALA A 665 19.28 14.16 -0.77
CA ALA A 665 19.45 14.88 -2.01
C ALA A 665 19.49 13.97 -3.23
N THR A 666 19.08 14.49 -4.39
CA THR A 666 19.28 13.85 -5.69
C THR A 666 20.25 14.68 -6.53
N ALA A 667 20.94 14.05 -7.48
CA ALA A 667 21.74 14.70 -8.51
C ALA A 667 21.10 14.47 -9.88
N THR A 668 20.93 15.54 -10.66
CA THR A 668 20.47 15.47 -12.05
C THR A 668 21.56 16.00 -12.98
N ASP A 669 22.02 15.23 -13.97
CA ASP A 669 22.90 15.74 -15.03
C ASP A 669 22.14 16.76 -15.90
N ILE A 670 22.48 18.05 -15.79
CA ILE A 670 21.88 19.14 -16.57
C ILE A 670 22.79 19.58 -17.73
N THR A 671 23.82 18.80 -18.04
CA THR A 671 24.77 19.10 -19.12
C THR A 671 24.06 19.02 -20.47
N ASP A 672 24.05 20.15 -21.20
CA ASP A 672 23.61 20.19 -22.59
C ASP A 672 24.78 19.84 -23.52
N ARG A 673 24.70 18.67 -24.15
CA ARG A 673 25.71 18.15 -25.09
C ARG A 673 25.38 18.48 -26.55
N GLY A 674 24.41 19.36 -26.80
CA GLY A 674 23.97 19.80 -28.12
C GLY A 674 22.69 19.13 -28.63
N ASP A 675 22.12 18.21 -27.85
CA ASP A 675 20.84 17.54 -28.08
C ASP A 675 19.81 17.78 -26.95
N GLY A 676 20.08 18.76 -26.08
CA GLY A 676 19.31 19.03 -24.86
C GLY A 676 20.04 18.56 -23.61
N PRO A 677 19.55 18.93 -22.41
CA PRO A 677 20.12 18.45 -21.16
C PRO A 677 19.97 16.93 -21.02
N ALA A 678 20.96 16.29 -20.41
CA ALA A 678 20.95 14.85 -20.18
C ALA A 678 19.76 14.41 -19.32
N ASN A 679 19.45 15.13 -18.23
CA ASN A 679 18.33 14.88 -17.31
C ASN A 679 18.35 13.52 -16.59
N ASP A 680 19.48 12.82 -16.59
CA ASP A 680 19.65 11.61 -15.80
C ASP A 680 19.64 11.98 -14.31
N THR A 681 18.63 11.53 -13.56
CA THR A 681 18.47 11.80 -12.13
C THR A 681 18.85 10.55 -11.33
N SER A 682 19.66 10.74 -10.29
CA SER A 682 20.04 9.72 -9.31
C SER A 682 18.87 9.30 -8.41
N GLU A 683 19.09 8.24 -7.65
CA GLU A 683 18.33 7.94 -6.43
C GLU A 683 18.61 8.99 -5.33
N PHE A 684 17.92 8.87 -4.19
CA PHE A 684 18.20 9.72 -3.02
C PHE A 684 19.54 9.34 -2.38
N SER A 685 20.27 10.36 -1.91
CA SER A 685 21.48 10.19 -1.11
C SER A 685 21.19 9.45 0.20
N PRO A 686 22.22 8.88 0.85
CA PRO A 686 22.17 8.62 2.27
C PRO A 686 21.69 9.86 3.02
N VAL A 687 20.95 9.62 4.09
CA VAL A 687 20.35 10.69 4.88
C VAL A 687 21.42 11.35 5.76
N GLU A 688 21.37 12.68 5.86
CA GLU A 688 22.21 13.46 6.77
C GLU A 688 21.32 14.26 7.73
N PRO A 689 21.37 13.98 9.05
CA PRO A 689 20.57 14.69 10.04
C PRO A 689 21.11 16.09 10.35
N LEU A 690 20.21 17.02 10.68
CA LEU A 690 20.57 18.32 11.23
C LEU A 690 21.43 18.17 12.50
N GLY A 691 22.65 18.71 12.48
CA GLY A 691 23.59 18.65 13.59
C GLY A 691 24.45 17.38 13.64
N GLY A 692 24.29 16.47 12.67
CA GLY A 692 25.02 15.20 12.59
C GLY A 692 24.40 14.08 13.42
N GLU A 693 24.95 12.88 13.24
CA GLU A 693 24.46 11.65 13.87
C GLU A 693 24.64 11.65 15.40
N SER A 694 23.64 11.21 16.16
CA SER A 694 23.64 11.22 17.63
C SER A 694 22.83 10.07 18.22
N THR A 695 23.42 9.30 19.15
CA THR A 695 22.75 8.25 19.94
C THR A 695 22.12 8.77 21.25
N LEU A 696 22.05 10.09 21.43
CA LEU A 696 21.42 10.72 22.60
C LEU A 696 19.90 10.85 22.40
N VAL A 697 19.14 10.21 23.29
CA VAL A 697 17.70 10.42 23.44
C VAL A 697 17.46 11.62 24.35
N ASN A 698 16.83 12.67 23.83
CA ASN A 698 16.58 13.93 24.54
C ASN A 698 15.14 14.41 24.45
N ASN A 699 14.22 13.59 23.93
CA ASN A 699 12.79 13.84 23.99
C ASN A 699 12.03 12.51 23.93
N THR A 700 10.76 12.54 24.33
CA THR A 700 9.86 11.38 24.30
C THR A 700 9.08 11.22 23.00
N GLY A 701 9.39 12.05 21.99
CA GLY A 701 8.77 11.98 20.69
C GLY A 701 9.05 10.64 20.00
N GLU A 702 8.20 10.29 19.04
CA GLU A 702 8.36 9.06 18.26
C GLU A 702 9.26 9.28 17.03
N ILE A 703 9.10 10.42 16.37
CA ILE A 703 9.80 10.78 15.13
C ILE A 703 10.67 12.03 15.31
N GLY A 704 11.72 12.13 14.50
CA GLY A 704 12.63 13.27 14.49
C GLY A 704 13.87 13.09 15.37
N LEU A 705 14.67 14.15 15.49
CA LEU A 705 15.95 14.09 16.22
C LEU A 705 15.76 13.87 17.70
N GLY A 706 16.66 13.06 18.27
CA GLY A 706 16.73 12.83 19.71
C GLY A 706 15.63 11.94 20.27
N THR A 707 14.85 11.28 19.40
CA THR A 707 13.94 10.21 19.80
C THR A 707 14.69 8.90 20.01
N LEU A 708 14.07 7.94 20.70
CA LEU A 708 14.65 6.60 20.87
C LEU A 708 14.78 5.86 19.53
N ARG A 709 13.77 5.98 18.65
CA ARG A 709 13.79 5.39 17.31
C ARG A 709 15.00 5.87 16.52
N GLU A 710 15.25 7.18 16.53
CA GLU A 710 16.40 7.76 15.83
C GLU A 710 17.72 7.26 16.42
N ALA A 711 17.85 7.26 17.75
CA ALA A 711 19.08 6.78 18.40
C ALA A 711 19.39 5.31 18.07
N ILE A 712 18.36 4.47 17.87
CA ILE A 712 18.52 3.07 17.44
C ILE A 712 19.05 3.01 16.00
N TYR A 713 18.52 3.79 15.06
CA TYR A 713 19.06 3.83 13.70
C TYR A 713 20.54 4.22 13.67
N VAL A 714 20.90 5.28 14.40
CA VAL A 714 22.30 5.74 14.46
C VAL A 714 23.20 4.65 15.05
N ALA A 715 22.74 3.98 16.11
CA ALA A 715 23.49 2.93 16.76
C ALA A 715 23.68 1.70 15.86
N ASN A 716 22.65 1.34 15.09
CA ASN A 716 22.67 0.25 14.10
C ASN A 716 23.56 0.54 12.87
N LEU A 717 23.90 1.80 12.59
CA LEU A 717 24.76 2.17 11.45
C LEU A 717 26.23 2.35 11.84
N SER A 718 26.55 2.26 13.13
CA SER A 718 27.86 2.56 13.67
C SER A 718 28.70 1.29 13.80
N GLU A 719 29.94 1.30 13.30
CA GLU A 719 30.84 0.14 13.44
C GLU A 719 31.17 -0.15 14.93
N GLY A 720 30.79 -1.34 15.40
CA GLY A 720 31.08 -1.81 16.76
C GLY A 720 30.03 -1.41 17.80
N SER A 721 30.30 -1.68 19.08
CA SER A 721 29.30 -1.51 20.14
C SER A 721 28.97 -0.03 20.40
N SER A 722 27.78 0.39 20.00
CA SER A 722 27.26 1.74 20.22
C SER A 722 26.50 1.85 21.54
N THR A 723 26.50 3.02 22.17
CA THR A 723 25.75 3.27 23.41
C THR A 723 24.69 4.34 23.21
N ILE A 724 23.43 3.97 23.44
CA ILE A 724 22.28 4.87 23.51
C ILE A 724 22.16 5.39 24.94
N THR A 725 22.10 6.70 25.07
CA THR A 725 22.01 7.41 26.35
C THR A 725 20.80 8.33 26.39
N PHE A 726 20.31 8.66 27.58
CA PHE A 726 19.12 9.45 27.80
C PHE A 726 19.47 10.73 28.57
N ALA A 727 19.00 11.87 28.08
CA ALA A 727 19.03 13.16 28.77
C ALA A 727 17.80 13.99 28.38
N ILE A 728 16.61 13.42 28.57
CA ILE A 728 15.33 14.06 28.30
C ILE A 728 15.14 15.22 29.28
N PRO A 729 14.82 16.44 28.80
CA PRO A 729 14.74 17.62 29.64
C PRO A 729 13.43 17.65 30.44
N PRO A 730 13.40 18.29 31.62
CA PRO A 730 12.23 18.30 32.49
C PRO A 730 10.96 18.90 31.87
N ASP A 731 11.08 19.78 30.87
CA ASP A 731 9.96 20.42 30.18
C ASP A 731 9.38 19.59 29.03
N ASP A 732 9.87 18.36 28.81
CA ASP A 732 9.28 17.42 27.87
C ASP A 732 7.80 17.14 28.21
N PRO A 733 6.90 17.13 27.21
CA PRO A 733 5.45 16.99 27.43
C PRO A 733 5.03 15.67 28.10
N ARG A 734 5.85 14.62 28.06
CA ARG A 734 5.56 13.32 28.68
C ARG A 734 6.43 13.03 29.92
N HIS A 735 6.70 14.08 30.69
CA HIS A 735 7.29 13.98 32.03
C HIS A 735 6.20 13.88 33.10
N PHE A 736 6.11 12.73 33.77
CA PHE A 736 5.03 12.34 34.67
C PHE A 736 5.49 12.12 36.12
N TYR A 737 4.54 12.20 37.05
CA TYR A 737 4.69 11.79 38.44
C TYR A 737 3.36 11.24 38.98
N TYR A 738 3.44 10.47 40.07
CA TYR A 738 2.25 10.07 40.84
C TYR A 738 1.87 11.17 41.82
N MET A 739 0.63 11.66 41.75
CA MET A 739 0.02 12.52 42.77
C MET A 739 -0.37 11.67 43.99
N ASP A 740 -0.16 12.23 45.18
CA ASP A 740 -0.52 11.64 46.47
C ASP A 740 -2.00 11.23 46.51
N ASP A 741 -2.23 9.92 46.54
CA ASP A 741 -3.57 9.34 46.63
C ASP A 741 -4.11 9.26 48.06
N GLY A 742 -3.28 9.61 49.05
CA GLY A 742 -3.56 9.58 50.48
C GLY A 742 -3.57 8.18 51.10
N VAL A 743 -3.12 7.15 50.37
CA VAL A 743 -3.11 5.74 50.78
C VAL A 743 -1.66 5.25 50.91
N SER A 744 -1.19 5.15 52.15
CA SER A 744 0.17 4.69 52.42
C SER A 744 0.44 3.28 51.89
N GLY A 745 1.59 3.14 51.24
CA GLY A 745 2.14 1.91 50.69
C GLY A 745 1.75 1.64 49.24
N THR A 746 0.97 2.51 48.60
CA THR A 746 0.42 2.28 47.26
C THR A 746 0.55 3.51 46.37
N VAL A 747 0.54 3.29 45.05
CA VAL A 747 0.36 4.35 44.06
C VAL A 747 -0.86 4.02 43.20
N SER A 748 -1.40 5.02 42.49
CA SER A 748 -2.59 4.86 41.66
C SER A 748 -2.42 5.47 40.26
N ARG A 749 -2.72 4.69 39.22
CA ARG A 749 -2.69 5.18 37.82
C ARG A 749 -3.75 6.23 37.50
N LEU A 750 -4.81 6.30 38.30
CA LEU A 750 -5.80 7.37 38.17
C LEU A 750 -5.25 8.73 38.62
N ASN A 751 -4.12 8.72 39.34
CA ASN A 751 -3.50 9.88 39.94
C ASN A 751 -2.13 10.18 39.31
N VAL A 752 -2.00 10.02 37.99
CA VAL A 752 -0.80 10.44 37.26
C VAL A 752 -1.00 11.86 36.72
N ALA A 753 0.00 12.72 36.89
CA ALA A 753 0.01 14.08 36.36
C ALA A 753 1.35 14.42 35.68
N THR A 754 1.37 15.47 34.86
CA THR A 754 2.60 15.96 34.22
C THR A 754 3.30 17.02 35.06
N THR A 755 4.61 17.12 34.93
CA THR A 755 5.45 18.11 35.63
C THR A 755 6.51 18.69 34.70
N ALA A 756 6.96 19.92 34.99
CA ALA A 756 8.12 20.55 34.34
C ALA A 756 9.28 20.79 35.33
N GLU A 757 9.16 20.29 36.56
CA GLU A 757 10.15 20.50 37.62
C GLU A 757 11.37 19.60 37.40
N ALA A 758 12.57 20.19 37.46
CA ALA A 758 13.83 19.45 37.31
C ALA A 758 14.23 18.66 38.57
N ASP A 759 13.64 19.00 39.72
CA ASP A 759 13.91 18.39 41.02
C ASP A 759 12.57 17.96 41.63
N ASP A 760 12.41 16.65 41.81
CA ASP A 760 11.18 16.03 42.31
C ASP A 760 10.74 16.62 43.66
N SER A 761 11.67 17.14 44.47
CA SER A 761 11.34 17.76 45.77
C SER A 761 10.56 19.07 45.66
N ASN A 762 10.49 19.67 44.47
CA ASN A 762 9.67 20.85 44.19
C ASN A 762 8.23 20.50 43.77
N ILE A 763 7.93 19.22 43.52
CA ILE A 763 6.59 18.75 43.16
C ILE A 763 5.76 18.66 44.45
N ALA A 764 4.73 19.51 44.55
CA ALA A 764 4.07 19.80 45.84
C ALA A 764 3.17 18.68 46.37
N ASP A 765 2.57 17.91 45.49
CA ASP A 765 1.63 16.81 45.76
C ASP A 765 2.16 15.47 45.26
N ILE A 766 3.48 15.31 45.15
CA ILE A 766 4.10 14.03 44.78
C ILE A 766 3.79 12.96 45.83
N ASP A 767 3.48 11.77 45.36
CA ASP A 767 3.12 10.64 46.21
C ASP A 767 4.32 10.22 47.10
N PRO A 768 4.18 10.20 48.43
CA PRO A 768 5.27 9.78 49.32
C PRO A 768 5.72 8.33 49.15
N ASP A 769 4.89 7.45 48.59
CA ASP A 769 5.21 6.05 48.35
C ASP A 769 6.02 5.85 47.07
N TRP A 770 5.98 6.81 46.14
CA TRP A 770 6.89 6.92 44.99
C TRP A 770 7.25 8.38 44.72
N PRO A 771 8.18 8.97 45.49
CA PRO A 771 8.51 10.39 45.41
C PRO A 771 9.46 10.70 44.24
N HIS A 772 9.16 10.16 43.06
CA HIS A 772 9.96 10.28 41.85
C HIS A 772 9.11 10.54 40.60
N SER A 773 9.64 11.35 39.69
CA SER A 773 9.08 11.53 38.34
C SER A 773 9.77 10.64 37.30
N TRP A 774 9.14 10.46 36.14
CA TRP A 774 9.67 9.68 35.01
C TRP A 774 9.24 10.25 33.66
N PHE A 775 9.93 9.86 32.60
CA PHE A 775 9.64 10.17 31.22
C PHE A 775 9.08 8.93 30.53
N SER A 776 7.97 9.09 29.82
CA SER A 776 7.29 8.00 29.13
C SER A 776 7.42 8.17 27.62
N ILE A 777 8.11 7.25 26.97
CA ILE A 777 8.22 7.14 25.51
C ILE A 777 7.11 6.18 25.07
N GLN A 778 6.25 6.63 24.16
CA GLN A 778 5.12 5.82 23.68
C GLN A 778 5.17 5.70 22.16
N PRO A 779 5.80 4.65 21.63
CA PRO A 779 5.84 4.40 20.21
C PRO A 779 4.44 4.14 19.64
N SER A 780 4.23 4.51 18.38
CA SER A 780 2.97 4.25 17.66
C SER A 780 2.95 2.90 16.94
N HIS A 781 4.10 2.23 16.83
CA HIS A 781 4.31 0.88 16.28
C HIS A 781 5.64 0.34 16.83
N GLY A 782 6.03 -0.89 16.45
CA GLY A 782 7.28 -1.51 16.90
C GLY A 782 8.50 -0.62 16.65
N LEU A 783 9.43 -0.61 17.60
CA LEU A 783 10.74 0.02 17.44
C LEU A 783 11.56 -0.71 16.36
N PRO A 784 12.56 -0.06 15.74
CA PRO A 784 13.42 -0.73 14.79
C PRO A 784 14.13 -1.91 15.45
N GLU A 785 14.28 -3.01 14.71
CA GLU A 785 15.06 -4.16 15.18
C GLU A 785 16.51 -3.76 15.41
N LEU A 786 17.11 -4.32 16.47
CA LEU A 786 18.54 -4.18 16.72
C LEU A 786 19.26 -5.29 15.96
N PHE A 787 20.19 -4.93 15.07
CA PHE A 787 20.98 -5.89 14.27
C PHE A 787 22.49 -5.66 14.36
N ASP A 788 22.95 -4.65 15.10
CA ASP A 788 24.34 -4.48 15.51
C ASP A 788 24.46 -4.46 17.05
N PRO A 789 25.63 -4.73 17.63
CA PRO A 789 25.81 -4.70 19.09
C PRO A 789 25.49 -3.34 19.71
N ILE A 790 24.44 -3.24 20.53
CA ILE A 790 23.97 -1.95 21.07
C ILE A 790 23.79 -2.01 22.60
N ASN A 791 24.26 -0.97 23.27
CA ASN A 791 24.06 -0.75 24.70
C ASN A 791 23.02 0.35 24.93
N ILE A 792 21.83 0.01 25.41
CA ILE A 792 20.80 0.96 25.83
C ILE A 792 20.89 1.15 27.35
N ASP A 793 21.25 2.35 27.80
CA ASP A 793 21.45 2.64 29.23
C ASP A 793 20.52 3.74 29.75
N GLY A 794 19.35 3.34 30.25
CA GLY A 794 18.38 4.24 30.91
C GLY A 794 18.87 4.85 32.23
N PHE A 795 19.94 4.33 32.83
CA PHE A 795 20.55 4.95 34.02
C PHE A 795 21.31 6.23 33.70
N THR A 796 21.54 6.53 32.42
CA THR A 796 22.15 7.80 32.00
C THR A 796 21.21 8.99 32.16
N GLN A 797 19.89 8.76 32.21
CA GLN A 797 18.91 9.83 32.51
C GLN A 797 19.18 10.42 33.90
N PRO A 798 19.35 11.76 34.02
CA PRO A 798 19.51 12.42 35.30
C PRO A 798 18.42 12.05 36.32
N GLY A 799 18.85 11.62 37.50
CA GLY A 799 17.98 11.22 38.61
C GLY A 799 17.62 9.73 38.62
N SER A 800 18.06 8.93 37.64
CA SER A 800 18.01 7.47 37.71
C SER A 800 19.02 6.94 38.75
N VAL A 801 18.66 5.87 39.46
CA VAL A 801 19.47 5.27 40.54
C VAL A 801 19.47 3.75 40.40
N LYS A 802 20.66 3.13 40.40
CA LYS A 802 20.81 1.67 40.40
C LYS A 802 20.48 1.07 41.76
N ASN A 803 19.98 -0.16 41.78
CA ASN A 803 19.66 -0.87 43.01
C ASN A 803 20.91 -1.13 43.87
N THR A 804 20.80 -0.95 45.19
CA THR A 804 21.85 -1.22 46.18
C THR A 804 21.50 -2.34 47.15
N LEU A 805 20.24 -2.81 47.14
CA LEU A 805 19.75 -3.84 48.06
C LEU A 805 20.13 -5.26 47.61
N SER A 806 20.81 -5.99 48.49
CA SER A 806 21.19 -7.39 48.26
C SER A 806 19.98 -8.34 48.33
N ALA A 807 20.03 -9.44 47.58
CA ALA A 807 18.98 -10.46 47.65
C ALA A 807 18.91 -11.05 49.08
N PRO A 808 17.71 -11.41 49.59
CA PRO A 808 16.40 -11.40 48.93
C PRO A 808 15.60 -10.10 49.14
N GLN A 809 16.24 -8.99 49.52
CA GLN A 809 15.53 -7.72 49.65
C GLN A 809 15.00 -7.25 48.29
N GLY A 810 13.97 -6.40 48.31
CA GLY A 810 13.40 -5.77 47.12
C GLY A 810 14.37 -4.81 46.39
N LEU A 811 13.81 -3.83 45.70
CA LEU A 811 14.55 -2.88 44.87
C LEU A 811 14.40 -1.44 45.37
N ASP A 812 15.52 -0.75 45.53
CA ASP A 812 15.59 0.71 45.78
C ASP A 812 15.99 1.49 44.51
N SER A 813 16.03 0.83 43.36
CA SER A 813 16.30 1.49 42.08
C SER A 813 15.21 2.51 41.73
N VAL A 814 15.65 3.57 41.06
CA VAL A 814 14.79 4.61 40.47
C VAL A 814 15.07 4.59 38.98
N LEU A 815 14.11 4.09 38.20
CA LEU A 815 14.18 4.11 36.74
C LEU A 815 13.32 5.26 36.26
N ARG A 816 13.88 6.13 35.41
CA ARG A 816 13.19 7.33 34.92
C ARG A 816 12.73 7.23 33.47
N ILE A 817 13.08 6.17 32.76
CA ILE A 817 12.70 5.99 31.37
C ILE A 817 11.71 4.83 31.29
N GLU A 818 10.50 5.14 30.84
CA GLU A 818 9.46 4.17 30.53
C GLU A 818 9.27 4.07 29.02
N LEU A 819 9.24 2.85 28.49
CA LEU A 819 8.72 2.48 27.20
C LEU A 819 7.28 1.97 27.39
N ASP A 820 6.30 2.84 27.13
CA ASP A 820 4.86 2.54 27.20
C ASP A 820 4.41 2.00 25.83
N GLY A 821 4.44 0.67 25.68
CA GLY A 821 4.15 -0.05 24.44
C GLY A 821 2.67 -0.14 24.08
N ALA A 822 1.79 0.66 24.68
CA ALA A 822 0.33 0.51 24.52
C ALA A 822 -0.21 0.61 23.07
N ASN A 823 0.57 1.12 22.11
CA ASN A 823 0.23 1.15 20.69
C ASN A 823 1.10 0.22 19.84
N ILE A 824 1.96 -0.59 20.45
CA ILE A 824 2.82 -1.55 19.77
C ILE A 824 2.05 -2.87 19.68
N GLU A 825 1.80 -3.37 18.47
CA GLU A 825 1.16 -4.69 18.29
C GLU A 825 2.12 -5.87 18.53
N GLY A 826 3.44 -5.65 18.38
CA GLY A 826 4.50 -6.65 18.55
C GLY A 826 5.34 -6.49 19.82
N ASP A 827 6.61 -6.87 19.73
CA ASP A 827 7.58 -6.79 20.84
C ASP A 827 8.00 -5.35 21.14
N GLY A 828 8.34 -5.05 22.40
CA GLY A 828 8.89 -3.75 22.79
C GLY A 828 10.28 -3.52 22.19
N PHE A 829 11.19 -4.47 22.42
CA PHE A 829 12.49 -4.55 21.73
C PHE A 829 12.66 -5.93 21.10
N SER A 830 13.12 -5.95 19.84
CA SER A 830 13.50 -7.17 19.12
C SER A 830 14.98 -7.08 18.74
N LEU A 831 15.78 -8.02 19.25
CA LEU A 831 17.19 -8.17 18.88
C LEU A 831 17.30 -9.36 17.94
N VAL A 832 17.88 -9.14 16.75
CA VAL A 832 18.02 -10.16 15.71
C VAL A 832 19.49 -10.52 15.46
N VAL A 833 19.74 -11.55 14.62
CA VAL A 833 21.08 -11.96 14.18
C VAL A 833 21.93 -10.74 13.76
N GLY A 834 23.07 -10.56 14.44
CA GLY A 834 23.97 -9.42 14.29
C GLY A 834 24.04 -8.53 15.55
N ALA A 835 22.97 -8.45 16.35
CA ALA A 835 22.95 -7.67 17.59
C ALA A 835 23.59 -8.36 18.80
N GLU A 836 24.54 -9.25 18.58
CA GLU A 836 25.22 -10.01 19.62
C GLU A 836 25.85 -9.09 20.68
N ILE A 837 26.09 -9.60 21.88
CA ILE A 837 26.76 -8.90 23.00
C ILE A 837 26.13 -7.57 23.47
N SER A 838 24.90 -7.27 23.04
CA SER A 838 24.12 -6.07 23.40
C SER A 838 23.77 -6.00 24.89
N LEU A 839 23.47 -4.80 25.39
CA LEU A 839 23.08 -4.55 26.78
C LEU A 839 21.83 -3.68 26.84
N ILE A 840 20.77 -4.14 27.49
CA ILE A 840 19.58 -3.35 27.83
C ILE A 840 19.53 -3.19 29.35
N GLN A 841 19.59 -1.95 29.85
CA GLN A 841 19.53 -1.66 31.29
C GLN A 841 18.80 -0.35 31.63
N GLY A 842 18.23 -0.30 32.84
CA GLY A 842 17.67 0.91 33.43
C GLY A 842 16.36 1.41 32.81
N LEU A 843 15.61 0.53 32.15
CA LEU A 843 14.34 0.85 31.50
C LEU A 843 13.15 0.20 32.20
N VAL A 844 12.02 0.89 32.17
CA VAL A 844 10.70 0.30 32.44
C VAL A 844 10.08 -0.03 31.08
N ILE A 845 9.71 -1.28 30.82
CA ILE A 845 9.15 -1.73 29.54
C ILE A 845 7.82 -2.41 29.80
N ASN A 846 6.74 -1.86 29.28
CA ASN A 846 5.41 -2.34 29.64
C ASN A 846 4.41 -2.17 28.49
N ARG A 847 3.28 -2.90 28.57
CA ARG A 847 2.11 -2.76 27.69
C ARG A 847 2.33 -3.02 26.19
N CYS A 848 3.41 -3.69 25.80
CA CYS A 848 3.63 -4.12 24.41
C CYS A 848 2.61 -5.19 24.01
N GLY A 849 2.25 -5.30 22.73
CA GLY A 849 1.26 -6.26 22.23
C GLY A 849 1.73 -7.71 22.25
N ALA A 850 3.04 -7.95 22.14
CA ALA A 850 3.69 -9.25 22.30
C ALA A 850 4.61 -9.26 23.54
N ASN A 851 5.92 -9.50 23.38
CA ASN A 851 6.85 -9.59 24.49
C ASN A 851 7.41 -8.21 24.88
N GLY A 852 7.88 -8.06 26.12
CA GLY A 852 8.65 -6.86 26.50
C GLY A 852 9.97 -6.77 25.75
N ILE A 853 10.74 -7.87 25.78
CA ILE A 853 12.01 -8.02 25.06
C ILE A 853 12.04 -9.41 24.41
N HIS A 854 12.38 -9.47 23.12
CA HIS A 854 12.59 -10.69 22.37
C HIS A 854 14.04 -10.77 21.88
N LEU A 855 14.73 -11.87 22.21
CA LEU A 855 16.11 -12.15 21.83
C LEU A 855 16.15 -13.31 20.82
N ASP A 856 16.41 -12.99 19.54
CA ASP A 856 16.53 -13.90 18.39
C ASP A 856 17.90 -13.68 17.68
N THR A 857 19.00 -13.88 18.42
CA THR A 857 20.40 -13.60 18.00
C THR A 857 21.37 -14.71 18.38
N PHE A 858 22.52 -14.88 17.70
CA PHE A 858 23.56 -15.87 18.05
C PHE A 858 24.19 -15.78 19.47
N GLY A 859 23.88 -14.74 20.26
CA GLY A 859 24.05 -14.80 21.70
C GLY A 859 24.78 -13.65 22.39
N GLY A 860 25.06 -13.85 23.68
CA GLY A 860 25.90 -12.97 24.49
C GLY A 860 25.22 -11.68 25.01
N ASN A 861 23.93 -11.50 24.75
CA ASN A 861 23.19 -10.31 25.16
C ASN A 861 22.93 -10.27 26.67
N ARG A 862 22.72 -9.07 27.19
CA ARG A 862 22.57 -8.80 28.62
C ARG A 862 21.34 -7.94 28.87
N VAL A 863 20.39 -8.46 29.65
CA VAL A 863 19.22 -7.71 30.16
C VAL A 863 19.38 -7.55 31.67
N MET A 864 19.60 -6.33 32.16
CA MET A 864 20.02 -6.09 33.55
C MET A 864 19.39 -4.83 34.15
N GLY A 865 18.89 -4.89 35.38
CA GLY A 865 18.41 -3.70 36.10
C GLY A 865 17.17 -3.03 35.48
N ASN A 866 16.33 -3.77 34.75
CA ASN A 866 15.09 -3.27 34.12
C ASN A 866 13.84 -3.66 34.91
N PHE A 867 12.75 -2.92 34.72
CA PHE A 867 11.40 -3.30 35.16
C PHE A 867 10.57 -3.67 33.92
N ILE A 868 10.02 -4.88 33.85
CA ILE A 868 9.37 -5.40 32.65
C ILE A 868 7.99 -5.95 33.01
N GLY A 869 6.94 -5.41 32.39
CA GLY A 869 5.54 -5.75 32.65
C GLY A 869 4.92 -5.07 33.88
N THR A 870 5.63 -4.13 34.51
CA THR A 870 5.13 -3.34 35.64
C THR A 870 5.13 -1.85 35.32
N ASP A 871 4.45 -1.07 36.15
CA ASP A 871 4.58 0.38 36.15
C ASP A 871 5.96 0.83 36.66
N VAL A 872 6.27 2.13 36.53
CA VAL A 872 7.55 2.69 36.98
C VAL A 872 7.79 2.58 38.49
N SER A 873 6.72 2.49 39.28
CA SER A 873 6.86 2.23 40.71
C SER A 873 7.23 0.78 40.98
N GLY A 874 7.04 -0.16 40.04
CA GLY A 874 7.27 -1.60 40.22
C GLY A 874 6.26 -2.25 41.17
N THR A 875 5.11 -1.63 41.42
CA THR A 875 4.08 -2.12 42.37
C THR A 875 2.72 -2.36 41.75
N LEU A 876 2.51 -1.97 40.49
CA LEU A 876 1.29 -2.22 39.74
C LEU A 876 1.59 -3.05 38.48
N PRO A 877 0.75 -4.04 38.13
CA PRO A 877 0.89 -4.78 36.88
C PRO A 877 0.55 -3.89 35.69
N LEU A 878 1.41 -3.89 34.68
CA LEU A 878 1.24 -3.28 33.37
C LEU A 878 1.81 -4.20 32.29
N GLY A 879 1.38 -5.45 32.30
CA GLY A 879 1.95 -6.51 31.47
C GLY A 879 2.06 -6.19 30.00
N ASN A 880 3.07 -6.78 29.37
CA ASN A 880 3.05 -7.00 27.94
C ASN A 880 2.05 -8.12 27.59
N GLY A 881 1.61 -8.20 26.33
CA GLY A 881 0.55 -9.10 25.88
C GLY A 881 0.93 -10.59 25.94
N LEU A 882 2.23 -10.90 25.78
CA LEU A 882 2.80 -12.24 25.91
C LEU A 882 3.82 -12.27 27.06
N ASP A 883 5.07 -12.63 26.81
CA ASP A 883 6.07 -12.82 27.86
C ASP A 883 6.75 -11.50 28.25
N GLY A 884 7.29 -11.43 29.47
CA GLY A 884 8.17 -10.31 29.83
C GLY A 884 9.44 -10.33 28.97
N ILE A 885 10.14 -11.46 28.96
CA ILE A 885 11.33 -11.70 28.14
C ILE A 885 11.21 -13.06 27.46
N LEU A 886 11.35 -13.09 26.13
CA LEU A 886 11.47 -14.31 25.33
C LEU A 886 12.90 -14.48 24.82
N LEU A 887 13.48 -15.66 25.08
CA LEU A 887 14.76 -16.11 24.55
C LEU A 887 14.48 -17.27 23.58
N ASP A 888 14.42 -17.01 22.27
CA ASP A 888 14.09 -18.02 21.26
C ASP A 888 15.35 -18.45 20.49
N ALA A 889 15.60 -19.76 20.41
CA ALA A 889 16.57 -20.47 19.56
C ALA A 889 18.10 -20.18 19.72
N GLU A 890 18.57 -19.66 20.85
CA GLU A 890 19.91 -19.02 20.90
C GLU A 890 20.82 -19.40 22.08
N ARG A 891 22.03 -18.81 22.22
CA ARG A 891 23.01 -19.22 23.26
C ARG A 891 23.65 -18.09 24.07
N TYR A 892 24.05 -18.38 25.31
CA TYR A 892 24.89 -17.51 26.16
C TYR A 892 24.32 -16.11 26.48
N ASN A 893 23.02 -15.90 26.36
CA ASN A 893 22.35 -14.69 26.83
C ASN A 893 22.30 -14.68 28.36
N ARG A 894 22.17 -13.48 28.92
CA ARG A 894 22.15 -13.27 30.36
C ARG A 894 21.05 -12.31 30.80
N VAL A 895 20.15 -12.82 31.63
CA VAL A 895 19.12 -12.02 32.30
C VAL A 895 19.45 -11.92 33.79
N GLY A 896 19.85 -10.72 34.23
CA GLY A 896 20.15 -10.41 35.62
C GLY A 896 21.61 -10.63 36.04
N GLY A 897 21.85 -10.72 37.35
CA GLY A 897 23.18 -10.90 37.90
C GLY A 897 23.29 -11.01 39.42
N ALA A 898 24.45 -11.47 39.90
CA ALA A 898 24.73 -11.65 41.33
C ALA A 898 24.86 -10.32 42.10
N LYS A 899 25.18 -9.22 41.41
CA LYS A 899 25.29 -7.91 42.04
C LYS A 899 23.91 -7.24 42.13
N PRO A 900 23.61 -6.51 43.22
CA PRO A 900 22.34 -5.80 43.41
C PRO A 900 21.89 -4.98 42.20
N GLU A 901 22.82 -4.25 41.57
CA GLU A 901 22.52 -3.34 40.47
C GLU A 901 22.09 -4.01 39.16
N LEU A 902 22.26 -5.34 39.04
CA LEU A 902 21.95 -6.09 37.82
C LEU A 902 20.56 -6.74 37.86
N ARG A 903 19.88 -6.71 39.01
CA ARG A 903 18.58 -7.39 39.23
C ARG A 903 17.47 -6.75 38.41
N ASN A 904 16.82 -7.53 37.56
CA ASN A 904 15.58 -7.12 36.91
C ASN A 904 14.36 -7.39 37.81
N LEU A 905 13.29 -6.64 37.57
CA LEU A 905 11.92 -6.92 38.02
C LEU A 905 11.11 -7.32 36.80
N ILE A 906 10.63 -8.56 36.72
CA ILE A 906 9.77 -9.02 35.62
C ILE A 906 8.47 -9.56 36.22
N ALA A 907 7.36 -8.86 36.03
CA ALA A 907 6.09 -9.23 36.64
C ALA A 907 4.91 -8.68 35.83
N GLY A 908 3.73 -9.30 35.97
CA GLY A 908 2.47 -8.76 35.47
C GLY A 908 2.20 -9.00 33.99
N ASN A 909 3.02 -9.78 33.28
CA ASN A 909 2.87 -10.06 31.84
C ASN A 909 1.71 -11.04 31.53
N GLY A 910 1.23 -11.03 30.29
CA GLY A 910 0.04 -11.76 29.83
C GLY A 910 0.24 -13.27 29.64
N SER A 911 1.49 -13.72 29.47
CA SER A 911 1.91 -15.12 29.37
C SER A 911 2.89 -15.48 30.50
N ASN A 912 4.14 -15.83 30.20
CA ASN A 912 5.19 -16.11 31.18
C ASN A 912 5.92 -14.82 31.56
N GLU A 913 6.58 -14.77 32.72
CA GLU A 913 7.48 -13.63 32.97
C GLU A 913 8.75 -13.78 32.13
N ILE A 914 9.28 -14.99 32.05
CA ILE A 914 10.43 -15.34 31.20
C ILE A 914 10.17 -16.69 30.53
N GLU A 915 10.41 -16.76 29.22
CA GLU A 915 10.42 -18.00 28.43
C GLU A 915 11.79 -18.20 27.77
N ILE A 916 12.37 -19.40 27.94
CA ILE A 916 13.53 -19.88 27.17
C ILE A 916 13.05 -21.00 26.26
N LYS A 917 13.16 -20.80 24.95
CA LYS A 917 12.62 -21.71 23.94
C LYS A 917 13.71 -22.12 22.94
N GLY A 918 13.97 -23.41 22.80
CA GLY A 918 14.93 -23.95 21.83
C GLY A 918 16.39 -23.46 21.98
N SER A 919 16.77 -22.91 23.15
CA SER A 919 18.05 -22.24 23.39
C SER A 919 19.10 -23.16 24.09
N GLY A 920 20.37 -22.77 24.05
CA GLY A 920 21.51 -23.46 24.66
C GLY A 920 22.37 -22.56 25.57
N ALA A 921 22.56 -22.92 26.85
CA ALA A 921 23.50 -22.23 27.76
C ALA A 921 23.19 -20.76 28.11
N ASP A 922 21.93 -20.35 28.08
CA ASP A 922 21.48 -19.07 28.62
C ASP A 922 21.50 -19.05 30.16
N THR A 923 21.71 -17.87 30.75
CA THR A 923 21.78 -17.70 32.21
C THR A 923 20.76 -16.69 32.71
N VAL A 924 19.90 -17.10 33.64
CA VAL A 924 18.89 -16.21 34.23
C VAL A 924 18.99 -16.28 35.73
N TYR A 925 19.53 -15.25 36.38
CA TYR A 925 19.82 -15.30 37.81
C TYR A 925 19.80 -13.93 38.50
N GLY A 926 19.49 -13.94 39.80
CA GLY A 926 19.44 -12.73 40.63
C GLY A 926 18.29 -11.77 40.30
N ASN A 927 17.18 -12.24 39.70
CA ASN A 927 16.02 -11.44 39.33
C ASN A 927 14.87 -11.52 40.37
N LEU A 928 13.99 -10.51 40.39
CA LEU A 928 12.65 -10.60 40.98
C LEU A 928 11.65 -10.93 39.86
N ILE A 929 10.89 -12.02 40.01
CA ILE A 929 10.03 -12.55 38.94
C ILE A 929 8.62 -12.80 39.51
N GLY A 930 7.58 -12.25 38.89
CA GLY A 930 6.18 -12.42 39.32
C GLY A 930 5.83 -11.81 40.69
N VAL A 931 6.68 -10.94 41.23
CA VAL A 931 6.49 -10.23 42.50
C VAL A 931 6.56 -8.72 42.31
N ASP A 932 6.11 -7.97 43.31
CA ASP A 932 6.34 -6.53 43.40
C ASP A 932 7.81 -6.21 43.67
N ARG A 933 8.20 -4.96 43.45
CA ARG A 933 9.57 -4.50 43.72
C ARG A 933 10.02 -4.73 45.15
N ARG A 934 9.10 -4.87 46.11
CA ARG A 934 9.42 -5.06 47.53
C ARG A 934 9.71 -6.53 47.84
N ALA A 935 9.46 -7.42 46.88
CA ALA A 935 9.51 -8.87 47.04
C ALA A 935 8.54 -9.37 48.13
N GLN A 936 7.37 -8.73 48.24
CA GLN A 936 6.40 -8.95 49.32
C GLN A 936 5.00 -9.31 48.83
N SER A 937 4.69 -9.05 47.56
CA SER A 937 3.38 -9.34 46.97
C SER A 937 3.55 -9.95 45.60
N ILE A 938 2.67 -10.88 45.25
CA ILE A 938 2.63 -11.48 43.91
C ILE A 938 1.87 -10.50 43.00
N ILE A 939 2.46 -10.16 41.85
CA ILE A 939 1.88 -9.27 40.85
C ILE A 939 1.86 -10.02 39.52
N ARG A 940 0.71 -10.63 39.18
CA ARG A 940 0.53 -11.42 37.96
C ARG A 940 -0.90 -11.22 37.41
N GLU A 941 -1.02 -11.21 36.10
CA GLU A 941 -2.31 -11.17 35.37
C GLU A 941 -2.61 -12.50 34.66
N SER A 942 -1.60 -13.37 34.52
CA SER A 942 -1.63 -14.64 33.79
C SER A 942 -1.85 -15.87 34.69
N THR A 943 -2.49 -16.90 34.15
CA THR A 943 -2.58 -18.24 34.76
C THR A 943 -1.42 -19.17 34.38
N GLU A 944 -0.53 -18.75 33.48
CA GLU A 944 0.64 -19.50 33.01
C GLU A 944 1.80 -19.45 34.02
N VAL A 945 2.90 -20.16 33.73
CA VAL A 945 4.03 -20.33 34.67
C VAL A 945 4.87 -19.06 34.84
N CYS A 946 5.58 -18.95 35.96
CA CYS A 946 6.48 -17.81 36.22
C CYS A 946 7.71 -17.85 35.31
N PHE A 947 8.23 -19.04 35.07
CA PHE A 947 9.37 -19.27 34.19
C PHE A 947 9.15 -20.55 33.38
N LEU A 948 9.24 -20.46 32.04
CA LEU A 948 9.17 -21.61 31.15
C LEU A 948 10.52 -21.90 30.48
N VAL A 949 10.91 -23.17 30.47
CA VAL A 949 12.01 -23.69 29.66
C VAL A 949 11.45 -24.76 28.74
N ASP A 950 11.37 -24.46 27.44
CA ASP A 950 10.85 -25.39 26.44
C ASP A 950 11.93 -25.74 25.41
N GLY A 951 12.12 -27.02 25.14
CA GLY A 951 13.07 -27.50 24.11
C GLY A 951 14.54 -27.08 24.27
N SER A 952 14.96 -26.61 25.45
CA SER A 952 16.27 -25.97 25.67
C SER A 952 17.26 -26.84 26.45
N PHE A 953 18.56 -26.57 26.32
CA PHE A 953 19.63 -27.35 26.96
C PHE A 953 20.70 -26.47 27.63
N PHE A 954 21.33 -26.96 28.70
CA PHE A 954 22.35 -26.24 29.46
C PHE A 954 21.97 -24.86 30.03
N ALA A 955 20.69 -24.47 30.03
CA ALA A 955 20.27 -23.22 30.64
C ALA A 955 20.55 -23.25 32.16
N ALA A 956 20.98 -22.12 32.72
CA ALA A 956 21.22 -21.96 34.15
C ALA A 956 20.22 -20.96 34.75
N ILE A 957 19.28 -21.47 35.54
CA ILE A 957 18.26 -20.69 36.23
C ILE A 957 18.67 -20.56 37.69
N GLY A 958 19.12 -19.37 38.04
CA GLY A 958 19.81 -19.06 39.29
C GLY A 958 21.30 -19.35 39.21
N GLY A 959 22.09 -18.67 40.05
CA GLY A 959 23.54 -18.70 39.96
C GLY A 959 24.22 -19.75 40.85
N PRO A 960 25.48 -20.14 40.54
CA PRO A 960 26.25 -21.09 41.34
C PRO A 960 26.77 -20.49 42.66
N GLU A 961 26.94 -19.16 42.73
CA GLU A 961 27.40 -18.42 43.89
C GLU A 961 26.25 -18.16 44.89
N GLU A 962 26.53 -18.27 46.19
CA GLU A 962 25.54 -18.04 47.26
C GLU A 962 24.89 -16.65 47.13
N GLY A 963 23.57 -16.60 47.09
CA GLY A 963 22.80 -15.35 46.96
C GLY A 963 22.49 -14.92 45.52
N SER A 964 22.81 -15.77 44.53
CA SER A 964 22.54 -15.51 43.11
C SER A 964 21.25 -16.13 42.59
N GLY A 965 20.39 -16.69 43.45
CA GLY A 965 19.09 -17.24 43.06
C GLY A 965 18.11 -16.16 42.57
N ASN A 966 17.17 -16.54 41.70
CA ASN A 966 16.01 -15.68 41.43
C ASN A 966 15.01 -15.78 42.59
N PHE A 967 14.22 -14.73 42.78
CA PHE A 967 13.11 -14.70 43.73
C PHE A 967 11.79 -14.63 42.97
N LEU A 968 10.98 -15.69 43.06
CA LEU A 968 9.78 -15.89 42.24
C LEU A 968 8.50 -15.81 43.05
N GLY A 969 7.46 -15.19 42.50
CA GLY A 969 6.08 -15.23 43.03
C GLY A 969 5.30 -16.36 42.36
N VAL A 970 4.66 -17.23 43.15
CA VAL A 970 3.94 -18.42 42.64
C VAL A 970 2.45 -18.36 42.97
N ASP A 971 1.62 -18.37 41.92
CA ASP A 971 0.15 -18.50 41.98
C ASP A 971 -0.35 -19.20 40.70
N PRO A 972 -1.40 -20.04 40.70
CA PRO A 972 -1.66 -21.25 41.49
C PRO A 972 -1.22 -22.55 40.79
N GLU A 973 -0.36 -22.52 39.76
CA GLU A 973 0.10 -23.75 39.07
C GLU A 973 1.58 -24.12 39.32
N PHE A 974 2.59 -23.38 38.80
CA PHE A 974 4.01 -23.73 38.96
C PHE A 974 4.96 -22.52 38.99
N GLY A 975 6.08 -22.63 39.71
CA GLY A 975 7.15 -21.62 39.74
C GLY A 975 8.03 -21.66 38.48
N ILE A 976 8.86 -22.70 38.35
CA ILE A 976 9.67 -22.98 37.15
C ILE A 976 9.14 -24.25 36.49
N ARG A 977 8.85 -24.19 35.20
CA ARG A 977 8.48 -25.36 34.39
C ARG A 977 9.52 -25.65 33.34
N VAL A 978 9.89 -26.93 33.23
CA VAL A 978 10.74 -27.43 32.16
C VAL A 978 9.93 -28.43 31.33
N SER A 979 9.71 -28.13 30.05
CA SER A 979 8.90 -28.92 29.12
C SER A 979 9.70 -29.33 27.88
N GLY A 980 9.18 -30.34 27.18
CA GLY A 980 9.82 -30.87 25.98
C GLY A 980 9.11 -32.10 25.42
N ILE A 981 8.00 -31.88 24.72
CA ILE A 981 7.56 -32.72 23.59
C ILE A 981 6.91 -31.79 22.57
N ASN A 982 7.52 -31.69 21.40
CA ASN A 982 7.05 -31.03 20.18
C ASN A 982 5.50 -30.90 20.09
N PRO A 983 4.91 -29.71 20.33
CA PRO A 983 3.55 -29.44 19.94
C PRO A 983 3.56 -29.14 18.44
N SER A 984 3.37 -30.19 17.65
CA SER A 984 2.88 -30.18 16.27
C SER A 984 2.61 -28.78 15.67
N GLY A 985 3.55 -28.23 14.86
CA GLY A 985 3.17 -27.16 13.93
C GLY A 985 4.23 -26.18 13.44
N PHE A 986 5.32 -25.94 14.15
CA PHE A 986 6.31 -24.94 13.67
C PHE A 986 7.23 -25.55 12.60
N LYS A 987 6.84 -25.37 11.35
CA LYS A 987 7.79 -25.31 10.25
C LYS A 987 8.72 -24.12 10.53
N GLN A 988 10.01 -24.36 10.73
CA GLN A 988 11.00 -23.37 10.30
C GLN A 988 10.69 -23.06 8.84
N THR A 989 10.17 -21.86 8.57
CA THR A 989 9.99 -21.34 7.23
C THR A 989 11.35 -20.90 6.71
N GLY A 990 12.13 -21.89 6.28
CA GLY A 990 13.40 -21.73 5.60
C GLY A 990 13.87 -23.12 5.20
N ASN A 991 13.87 -23.40 3.89
CA ASN A 991 14.17 -24.73 3.38
C ASN A 991 15.63 -25.10 3.70
N PRO A 992 15.93 -26.20 4.42
CA PRO A 992 17.31 -26.56 4.83
C PRO A 992 18.27 -26.88 3.68
N ILE A 993 17.79 -26.88 2.44
CA ILE A 993 18.59 -27.15 1.24
C ILE A 993 19.24 -25.88 0.68
N ASP A 994 18.65 -24.70 0.89
CA ASP A 994 19.15 -23.45 0.29
C ASP A 994 20.30 -22.82 1.12
N GLN A 995 20.35 -23.06 2.43
CA GLN A 995 21.49 -22.63 3.26
C GLN A 995 22.75 -23.51 3.11
N LEU A 996 22.59 -24.73 2.58
CA LEU A 996 23.73 -25.60 2.26
C LEU A 996 24.41 -25.21 0.94
N GLU A 997 23.68 -24.57 0.01
CA GLU A 997 24.25 -24.01 -1.23
C GLU A 997 24.87 -22.62 -1.01
N ASN A 998 24.29 -21.75 -0.18
CA ASN A 998 24.90 -20.46 0.17
C ASN A 998 26.21 -20.62 0.95
N CYS A 999 26.27 -21.54 1.93
CA CYS A 999 27.52 -21.90 2.62
C CYS A 999 28.58 -22.51 1.69
N ARG A 1000 28.20 -23.04 0.53
CA ARG A 1000 29.11 -23.65 -0.45
C ARG A 1000 29.63 -22.63 -1.47
N GLU A 1001 28.79 -21.67 -1.85
CA GLU A 1001 29.15 -20.54 -2.72
C GLU A 1001 30.06 -19.54 -1.99
N GLU A 1002 29.79 -19.24 -0.71
CA GLU A 1002 30.68 -18.41 0.14
C GLU A 1002 32.04 -19.10 0.38
N LEU A 1003 32.08 -20.43 0.49
CA LEU A 1003 33.33 -21.21 0.59
C LEU A 1003 34.18 -21.13 -0.69
N LEU A 1004 33.54 -20.99 -1.85
CA LEU A 1004 34.18 -20.83 -3.15
C LEU A 1004 34.69 -19.39 -3.33
N ALA A 1005 33.93 -18.38 -2.91
CA ALA A 1005 34.36 -16.98 -2.90
C ALA A 1005 35.54 -16.74 -1.96
N ILE A 1006 35.50 -17.29 -0.74
CA ILE A 1006 36.58 -17.20 0.26
C ILE A 1006 37.83 -17.99 -0.20
N GLN A 1007 37.68 -19.10 -0.95
CA GLN A 1007 38.82 -19.79 -1.56
C GLN A 1007 39.46 -19.02 -2.73
N GLN A 1008 38.67 -18.22 -3.46
CA GLN A 1008 39.15 -17.42 -4.59
C GLN A 1008 39.87 -16.13 -4.13
N ASP A 1009 39.39 -15.51 -3.04
CA ASP A 1009 40.11 -14.41 -2.38
C ASP A 1009 41.39 -14.88 -1.67
N ARG A 1010 41.40 -16.12 -1.19
CA ARG A 1010 42.59 -16.73 -0.58
C ARG A 1010 43.76 -16.86 -1.56
N GLU A 1011 43.54 -17.17 -2.84
CA GLU A 1011 44.63 -17.21 -3.83
C GLU A 1011 45.13 -15.83 -4.25
N THR A 1012 44.28 -14.80 -4.15
CA THR A 1012 44.61 -13.41 -4.50
C THR A 1012 45.32 -12.68 -3.34
N PHE A 1013 44.98 -13.00 -2.10
CA PHE A 1013 45.59 -12.45 -0.88
C PHE A 1013 47.01 -12.98 -0.60
N PHE A 1014 47.37 -14.19 -1.08
CA PHE A 1014 48.69 -14.80 -0.82
C PHE A 1014 49.88 -14.23 -1.64
N GLN A 1015 49.69 -13.18 -2.46
CA GLN A 1015 50.78 -12.57 -3.25
C GLN A 1015 51.38 -11.28 -2.68
N SER A 1016 50.86 -10.72 -1.58
CA SER A 1016 51.42 -9.49 -1.02
C SER A 1016 51.47 -9.44 0.51
N ASN A 1017 52.71 -9.47 1.02
CA ASN A 1017 53.15 -8.96 2.32
C ASN A 1017 53.09 -9.90 3.55
N SER A 1018 53.83 -9.47 4.58
CA SER A 1018 54.78 -10.26 5.36
C SER A 1018 54.32 -10.63 6.78
N ALA A 1019 54.51 -11.89 7.15
CA ALA A 1019 54.94 -12.49 8.43
C ALA A 1019 54.67 -11.86 9.83
N GLU A 1020 53.74 -10.92 10.02
CA GLU A 1020 53.37 -10.43 11.38
C GLU A 1020 51.90 -10.66 11.81
N ASP A 1021 51.01 -11.23 10.98
CA ASP A 1021 49.61 -11.50 11.38
C ASP A 1021 49.34 -13.00 11.62
N PHE A 1022 49.79 -13.53 12.77
CA PHE A 1022 49.63 -14.94 13.14
C PHE A 1022 48.64 -15.20 14.30
N ASP A 1023 47.76 -14.24 14.64
CA ASP A 1023 46.92 -14.31 15.84
C ASP A 1023 45.39 -14.39 15.58
N VAL A 1024 44.94 -14.54 14.32
CA VAL A 1024 43.50 -14.59 13.96
C VAL A 1024 43.04 -15.99 13.48
N LEU A 1025 43.93 -16.98 13.48
CA LEU A 1025 43.69 -18.28 12.82
C LEU A 1025 43.29 -19.45 13.74
N ASP A 1026 43.03 -19.23 15.04
CA ASP A 1026 42.65 -20.30 15.98
C ASP A 1026 41.16 -20.32 16.38
N GLN A 1027 40.36 -19.32 15.99
CA GLN A 1027 38.93 -19.26 16.37
C GLN A 1027 37.97 -19.82 15.31
N THR A 1028 38.32 -19.74 14.02
CA THR A 1028 37.44 -20.13 12.91
C THR A 1028 37.41 -21.64 12.63
N THR A 1029 38.43 -22.39 13.06
CA THR A 1029 38.47 -23.86 12.87
C THR A 1029 37.66 -24.60 13.95
N ALA A 1030 37.41 -23.97 15.10
CA ALA A 1030 36.63 -24.54 16.21
C ALA A 1030 35.10 -24.43 16.01
N GLN A 1031 34.63 -23.41 15.28
CA GLN A 1031 33.20 -23.23 14.96
C GLN A 1031 32.69 -24.25 13.91
N PHE A 1032 33.55 -24.77 13.03
CA PHE A 1032 33.13 -25.63 11.90
C PHE A 1032 32.86 -27.10 12.27
N PHE A 1033 33.49 -27.63 13.33
CA PHE A 1033 33.23 -29.01 13.79
C PHE A 1033 32.00 -29.14 14.71
N GLY A 1034 31.54 -28.02 15.30
CA GLY A 1034 30.37 -28.00 16.19
C GLY A 1034 29.02 -28.21 15.47
N CYS A 1035 28.96 -27.94 14.16
CA CYS A 1035 27.68 -27.90 13.43
C CYS A 1035 27.27 -29.25 12.80
N ILE A 1036 28.19 -30.18 12.56
CA ILE A 1036 27.89 -31.44 11.82
C ILE A 1036 27.66 -32.66 12.75
N ILE A 1037 28.07 -32.62 14.02
CA ILE A 1037 27.91 -33.76 14.96
C ILE A 1037 26.65 -33.65 15.85
N PHE A 1038 26.07 -32.44 16.00
CA PHE A 1038 25.01 -32.17 16.98
C PHE A 1038 23.56 -32.38 16.51
N GLN A 1039 23.31 -32.76 15.24
CA GLN A 1039 21.94 -32.96 14.73
C GLN A 1039 21.17 -34.15 15.34
N ASN A 1040 21.84 -35.05 16.08
CA ASN A 1040 21.18 -36.20 16.73
C ASN A 1040 20.83 -35.97 18.21
N PHE A 1041 21.10 -34.78 18.78
CA PHE A 1041 20.81 -34.44 20.18
C PHE A 1041 19.70 -33.38 20.36
N ILE A 1042 19.12 -32.87 19.26
CA ILE A 1042 18.23 -31.70 19.23
C ILE A 1042 16.81 -32.00 19.77
N ASP A 1043 16.48 -33.25 20.13
CA ASP A 1043 15.10 -33.62 20.50
C ASP A 1043 14.83 -33.72 22.02
N GLN A 1044 15.72 -33.29 22.92
CA GLN A 1044 15.53 -33.50 24.38
C GLN A 1044 15.97 -32.30 25.25
N THR A 1045 15.00 -31.62 25.90
CA THR A 1045 15.22 -30.60 26.95
C THR A 1045 16.01 -31.19 28.12
N ARG A 1046 17.34 -31.00 28.18
CA ARG A 1046 18.23 -31.71 29.13
C ARG A 1046 19.36 -30.83 29.65
N ALA A 1047 19.93 -31.25 30.79
CA ALA A 1047 21.09 -30.64 31.42
C ALA A 1047 20.91 -29.16 31.81
N ASN A 1048 19.66 -28.71 32.01
CA ASN A 1048 19.39 -27.39 32.56
C ASN A 1048 19.60 -27.40 34.07
N SER A 1049 20.33 -26.42 34.61
CA SER A 1049 20.58 -26.28 36.04
C SER A 1049 19.58 -25.30 36.66
N ILE A 1050 19.00 -25.67 37.80
CA ILE A 1050 18.06 -24.83 38.55
C ILE A 1050 18.60 -24.70 39.97
N LEU A 1051 19.22 -23.57 40.28
CA LEU A 1051 20.01 -23.36 41.49
C LEU A 1051 19.48 -22.20 42.33
N GLN A 1052 19.41 -22.38 43.64
CA GLN A 1052 19.16 -21.33 44.65
C GLN A 1052 17.87 -20.50 44.51
N ASN A 1053 16.97 -20.84 43.58
CA ASN A 1053 15.73 -20.10 43.37
C ASN A 1053 14.83 -20.19 44.60
N GLN A 1054 14.30 -19.04 45.02
CA GLN A 1054 13.45 -18.87 46.20
C GLN A 1054 12.05 -18.47 45.76
N TYR A 1055 11.04 -18.84 46.54
CA TYR A 1055 9.63 -18.65 46.17
C TYR A 1055 8.84 -17.92 47.27
N LEU A 1056 8.12 -16.87 46.88
CA LEU A 1056 6.98 -16.33 47.63
C LEU A 1056 5.72 -17.11 47.18
N SER A 1057 5.16 -17.93 48.06
CA SER A 1057 4.04 -18.82 47.71
C SER A 1057 2.88 -18.69 48.70
N GLU A 1058 1.66 -18.57 48.17
CA GLU A 1058 0.41 -18.61 48.96
C GLU A 1058 -0.25 -20.02 48.98
N ALA A 1059 0.29 -21.02 48.25
CA ALA A 1059 -0.41 -22.27 47.95
C ALA A 1059 0.42 -23.57 48.07
N SER A 1060 -0.26 -24.71 47.95
CA SER A 1060 0.21 -26.10 48.17
C SER A 1060 1.05 -26.74 47.04
N ASN A 1061 1.65 -25.94 46.15
CA ASN A 1061 2.09 -26.39 44.82
C ASN A 1061 3.61 -26.60 44.66
N LEU A 1062 4.04 -27.00 43.46
CA LEU A 1062 5.43 -27.32 43.11
C LEU A 1062 6.21 -26.08 42.72
N GLY A 1063 7.38 -25.86 43.35
CA GLY A 1063 8.30 -24.80 42.93
C GLY A 1063 8.94 -25.08 41.58
N ILE A 1064 9.22 -26.35 41.28
CA ILE A 1064 9.80 -26.82 40.01
C ILE A 1064 8.95 -27.98 39.49
N ASP A 1065 8.58 -27.92 38.21
CA ASP A 1065 7.89 -28.99 37.49
C ASP A 1065 8.68 -29.44 36.26
N LEU A 1066 8.88 -30.75 36.12
CA LEU A 1066 9.61 -31.40 35.03
C LEU A 1066 8.64 -32.21 34.15
N GLY A 1067 7.50 -31.64 33.73
CA GLY A 1067 6.50 -32.34 32.93
C GLY A 1067 5.10 -31.70 32.91
N THR A 1068 4.05 -32.52 32.74
CA THR A 1068 2.65 -32.06 32.69
C THR A 1068 1.80 -32.41 33.91
N ASP A 1069 2.24 -33.33 34.77
CA ASP A 1069 1.35 -34.01 35.75
C ASP A 1069 1.88 -33.96 37.20
N GLY A 1070 2.68 -32.94 37.54
CA GLY A 1070 3.23 -32.74 38.88
C GLY A 1070 4.50 -33.54 39.17
N ALA A 1071 4.88 -33.69 40.45
CA ALA A 1071 6.18 -34.23 40.82
C ALA A 1071 6.40 -35.66 40.29
N THR A 1072 7.51 -35.85 39.59
CA THR A 1072 7.98 -37.15 39.09
C THR A 1072 8.27 -38.10 40.26
N SER A 1073 8.21 -39.41 40.03
CA SER A 1073 8.52 -40.41 41.07
C SER A 1073 10.01 -40.71 41.07
N ASN A 1074 10.58 -41.09 42.23
CA ASN A 1074 11.98 -41.52 42.29
C ASN A 1074 12.14 -42.96 41.75
N ASP A 1075 12.96 -43.16 40.72
CA ASP A 1075 13.23 -44.48 40.12
C ASP A 1075 14.69 -44.94 40.29
N PRO A 1076 14.97 -46.25 40.56
CA PRO A 1076 16.33 -46.73 40.80
C PRO A 1076 17.28 -46.49 39.61
N GLY A 1077 18.34 -45.72 39.84
CA GLY A 1077 19.37 -45.41 38.84
C GLY A 1077 18.95 -44.39 37.78
N ASP A 1078 17.78 -43.76 37.96
CA ASP A 1078 17.23 -42.64 37.16
C ASP A 1078 17.28 -42.88 35.64
N VAL A 1079 16.41 -43.77 35.16
CA VAL A 1079 16.41 -44.29 33.77
C VAL A 1079 15.40 -43.56 32.85
N ASP A 1080 14.78 -42.50 33.35
CA ASP A 1080 13.65 -41.86 32.68
C ASP A 1080 14.06 -40.98 31.51
N GLU A 1081 13.17 -40.89 30.52
CA GLU A 1081 13.28 -39.98 29.39
C GLU A 1081 12.27 -38.83 29.55
N GLY A 1082 12.75 -37.59 29.45
CA GLY A 1082 11.91 -36.39 29.55
C GLY A 1082 12.73 -35.14 29.87
N PRO A 1083 12.05 -34.01 30.15
CA PRO A 1083 12.70 -32.77 30.59
C PRO A 1083 13.66 -33.00 31.77
N ASN A 1084 14.93 -32.62 31.61
CA ASN A 1084 16.01 -32.87 32.57
C ASN A 1084 16.11 -34.35 33.04
N GLY A 1085 15.70 -35.30 32.19
CA GLY A 1085 15.69 -36.73 32.53
C GLY A 1085 14.72 -37.09 33.65
N LEU A 1086 13.75 -36.23 33.97
CA LEU A 1086 12.81 -36.39 35.10
C LEU A 1086 13.49 -36.58 36.47
N GLN A 1087 14.71 -36.03 36.60
CA GLN A 1087 15.64 -36.16 37.72
C GLN A 1087 15.00 -36.45 39.09
N ASN A 1088 15.46 -37.54 39.71
CA ASN A 1088 15.08 -37.90 41.08
C ASN A 1088 15.37 -36.78 42.09
N PHE A 1089 14.56 -36.68 43.15
CA PHE A 1089 14.73 -35.73 44.26
C PHE A 1089 15.27 -36.40 45.54
N PRO A 1090 15.96 -35.68 46.44
CA PRO A 1090 16.47 -36.25 47.69
C PRO A 1090 15.37 -36.71 48.66
N GLU A 1091 15.56 -37.88 49.29
CA GLU A 1091 14.66 -38.40 50.32
C GLU A 1091 15.15 -37.99 51.72
N LEU A 1092 14.49 -37.00 52.32
CA LEU A 1092 14.82 -36.51 53.66
C LEU A 1092 14.32 -37.50 54.74
N THR A 1093 15.21 -37.92 55.65
CA THR A 1093 14.91 -38.88 56.73
C THR A 1093 14.78 -38.23 58.10
N THR A 1094 15.59 -37.20 58.40
CA THR A 1094 15.52 -36.46 59.67
C THR A 1094 15.89 -34.99 59.45
N ALA A 1095 15.16 -34.10 60.12
CA ALA A 1095 15.51 -32.69 60.28
C ALA A 1095 15.47 -32.33 61.77
N THR A 1096 16.59 -31.90 62.36
CA THR A 1096 16.69 -31.61 63.79
C THR A 1096 17.45 -30.32 64.07
N ASN A 1097 16.88 -29.45 64.91
CA ASN A 1097 17.54 -28.23 65.35
C ASN A 1097 18.61 -28.55 66.42
N GLU A 1098 19.87 -28.21 66.13
CA GLU A 1098 21.03 -28.41 67.01
C GLU A 1098 21.76 -27.07 67.21
N GLY A 1099 21.60 -26.45 68.38
CA GLY A 1099 22.44 -25.32 68.80
C GLY A 1099 22.42 -24.07 67.91
N GLY A 1100 21.28 -23.75 67.29
CA GLY A 1100 21.14 -22.59 66.38
C GLY A 1100 21.35 -22.91 64.89
N THR A 1101 21.50 -24.19 64.56
CA THR A 1101 21.54 -24.73 63.19
C THR A 1101 20.46 -25.80 63.02
N THR A 1102 20.17 -26.19 61.78
CA THR A 1102 19.30 -27.32 61.45
C THR A 1102 20.10 -28.38 60.71
N ARG A 1103 20.11 -29.59 61.25
CA ARG A 1103 20.79 -30.74 60.65
C ARG A 1103 19.80 -31.59 59.88
N VAL A 1104 20.08 -31.83 58.60
CA VAL A 1104 19.22 -32.58 57.67
C VAL A 1104 19.99 -33.81 57.19
N ARG A 1105 19.37 -35.00 57.31
CA ARG A 1105 19.93 -36.25 56.79
C ARG A 1105 18.96 -36.92 55.85
N GLY A 1106 19.50 -37.60 54.86
CA GLY A 1106 18.69 -38.35 53.91
C GLY A 1106 19.54 -39.21 52.99
N ASN A 1107 18.84 -39.80 52.03
CA ASN A 1107 19.45 -40.58 50.96
C ASN A 1107 19.05 -39.98 49.61
N PHE A 1108 19.87 -40.23 48.61
CA PHE A 1108 19.65 -39.83 47.23
C PHE A 1108 20.04 -41.00 46.32
N ASN A 1109 19.24 -41.26 45.29
CA ASN A 1109 19.54 -42.26 44.29
C ASN A 1109 19.35 -41.66 42.90
N SER A 1110 20.35 -41.74 42.04
CA SER A 1110 20.25 -41.36 40.61
C SER A 1110 21.37 -42.05 39.80
N TYR A 1111 21.85 -41.47 38.71
CA TYR A 1111 22.89 -42.09 37.87
C TYR A 1111 24.15 -42.47 38.68
N PRO A 1112 24.70 -43.69 38.51
CA PRO A 1112 25.90 -44.15 39.23
C PRO A 1112 27.19 -43.40 38.90
N GLY A 1113 27.99 -43.07 39.92
CA GLY A 1113 29.33 -42.50 39.77
C GLY A 1113 29.37 -41.04 39.34
N ILE A 1114 28.32 -40.28 39.67
CA ILE A 1114 28.08 -38.91 39.20
C ILE A 1114 27.95 -37.97 40.41
N ASP A 1115 28.46 -36.75 40.28
CA ASP A 1115 28.36 -35.70 41.29
C ASP A 1115 27.04 -34.94 41.18
N TYR A 1116 26.38 -34.71 42.32
CA TYR A 1116 25.14 -33.96 42.42
C TYR A 1116 25.24 -32.90 43.50
N ARG A 1117 24.70 -31.72 43.23
CA ARG A 1117 24.43 -30.68 44.21
C ARG A 1117 23.04 -30.87 44.76
N LEU A 1118 22.93 -31.09 46.07
CA LEU A 1118 21.66 -31.16 46.79
C LEU A 1118 21.45 -29.86 47.55
N GLU A 1119 20.39 -29.13 47.22
CA GLU A 1119 20.08 -27.85 47.85
C GLU A 1119 18.93 -27.98 48.84
N PHE A 1120 18.98 -27.23 49.93
CA PHE A 1120 17.98 -27.29 51.00
C PHE A 1120 17.37 -25.92 51.24
N PHE A 1121 16.06 -25.91 51.44
CA PHE A 1121 15.27 -24.71 51.67
C PHE A 1121 14.31 -24.93 52.83
N SER A 1122 14.01 -23.88 53.60
CA SER A 1122 12.85 -23.89 54.48
C SER A 1122 11.60 -23.44 53.74
N ALA A 1123 10.46 -24.01 54.12
CA ALA A 1123 9.15 -23.73 53.55
C ALA A 1123 8.11 -23.59 54.68
N PRO A 1124 7.19 -22.62 54.60
CA PRO A 1124 6.18 -22.39 55.63
C PRO A 1124 5.04 -23.41 55.57
N THR A 1125 4.90 -24.11 54.44
CA THR A 1125 3.89 -25.13 54.16
C THR A 1125 4.56 -26.42 53.70
N PRO A 1126 3.87 -27.59 53.73
CA PRO A 1126 4.40 -28.83 53.15
C PRO A 1126 4.39 -28.82 51.61
N ALA A 1127 4.11 -27.67 50.98
CA ALA A 1127 4.24 -27.49 49.54
C ALA A 1127 5.69 -27.74 49.12
N ARG A 1128 5.90 -28.27 47.92
CA ARG A 1128 7.24 -28.57 47.39
C ARG A 1128 7.88 -27.31 46.76
N ALA A 1129 7.80 -26.18 47.43
CA ALA A 1129 8.37 -24.89 47.03
C ALA A 1129 9.21 -24.31 48.18
N GLY A 1130 10.49 -23.98 47.92
CA GLY A 1130 11.43 -23.51 48.95
C GLY A 1130 11.44 -21.98 49.08
N GLU A 1131 11.01 -21.44 50.22
CA GLU A 1131 10.94 -19.98 50.43
C GLU A 1131 12.30 -19.39 50.81
N THR A 1132 13.07 -20.06 51.68
CA THR A 1132 14.37 -19.56 52.13
C THR A 1132 15.48 -20.57 51.88
N TYR A 1133 16.52 -20.16 51.18
CA TYR A 1133 17.71 -20.99 50.95
C TYR A 1133 18.51 -21.20 52.23
N LEU A 1134 18.82 -22.46 52.55
CA LEU A 1134 19.57 -22.84 53.76
C LEU A 1134 21.02 -23.21 53.46
N GLY A 1135 21.32 -23.59 52.21
CA GLY A 1135 22.62 -24.05 51.75
C GLY A 1135 22.53 -25.32 50.89
N PHE A 1136 23.69 -25.90 50.57
CA PHE A 1136 23.80 -27.10 49.75
C PHE A 1136 24.87 -28.07 50.26
N VAL A 1137 24.85 -29.29 49.74
CA VAL A 1137 25.94 -30.27 49.84
C VAL A 1137 26.15 -30.94 48.49
N GLU A 1138 27.39 -31.28 48.18
CA GLU A 1138 27.73 -32.07 47.00
C GLU A 1138 27.91 -33.53 47.38
N VAL A 1139 27.36 -34.44 46.58
CA VAL A 1139 27.43 -35.88 46.82
C VAL A 1139 27.83 -36.62 45.56
N LEU A 1140 28.72 -37.61 45.71
CA LEU A 1140 29.06 -38.57 44.66
C LEU A 1140 28.24 -39.85 44.85
N THR A 1141 27.46 -40.23 43.84
CA THR A 1141 26.72 -41.50 43.86
C THR A 1141 27.66 -42.69 43.70
N ASP A 1142 27.39 -43.80 44.41
CA ASP A 1142 28.15 -45.03 44.27
C ASP A 1142 27.85 -45.77 42.95
N SER A 1143 28.47 -46.93 42.74
CA SER A 1143 28.25 -47.77 41.54
C SER A 1143 26.82 -48.31 41.41
N GLY A 1144 26.00 -48.20 42.45
CA GLY A 1144 24.57 -48.52 42.44
C GLY A 1144 23.67 -47.28 42.40
N GLY A 1145 24.23 -46.08 42.17
CA GLY A 1145 23.49 -44.83 42.10
C GLY A 1145 23.20 -44.18 43.44
N ASN A 1146 23.64 -44.74 44.57
CA ASN A 1146 23.22 -44.28 45.90
C ASN A 1146 24.22 -43.29 46.52
N ALA A 1147 23.69 -42.28 47.21
CA ALA A 1147 24.43 -41.39 48.09
C ALA A 1147 23.67 -41.15 49.41
N SER A 1148 24.38 -41.00 50.52
CA SER A 1148 23.82 -40.53 51.79
C SER A 1148 24.40 -39.18 52.13
N PHE A 1149 23.60 -38.26 52.65
CA PHE A 1149 24.05 -36.90 53.02
C PHE A 1149 23.72 -36.55 54.46
N ASP A 1150 24.52 -35.64 55.01
CA ASP A 1150 24.38 -35.06 56.35
C ASP A 1150 24.72 -33.57 56.28
N PHE A 1151 23.70 -32.76 56.03
CA PHE A 1151 23.78 -31.31 55.84
C PHE A 1151 23.51 -30.58 57.16
N ILE A 1152 24.23 -29.48 57.41
CA ILE A 1152 24.02 -28.60 58.56
C ILE A 1152 23.88 -27.18 58.02
N SER A 1153 22.70 -26.58 58.21
CA SER A 1153 22.44 -25.20 57.81
C SER A 1153 23.22 -24.20 58.67
N SER A 1154 23.46 -23.02 58.12
CA SER A 1154 24.09 -21.90 58.85
C SER A 1154 23.14 -21.25 59.88
N THR A 1155 21.83 -21.47 59.75
CA THR A 1155 20.78 -20.91 60.60
C THR A 1155 19.74 -21.96 61.00
N SER A 1156 19.12 -21.83 62.18
CA SER A 1156 18.05 -22.75 62.58
C SER A 1156 16.73 -22.38 61.91
N VAL A 1157 16.10 -23.36 61.26
CA VAL A 1157 14.73 -23.33 60.75
C VAL A 1157 13.74 -23.27 61.92
N SER A 1158 12.68 -22.48 61.78
CA SER A 1158 11.72 -22.27 62.88
C SER A 1158 10.93 -23.55 63.16
N SER A 1159 10.59 -23.77 64.44
CA SER A 1159 9.76 -24.91 64.82
C SER A 1159 8.36 -24.78 64.22
N GLY A 1160 8.03 -25.59 63.22
CA GLY A 1160 6.75 -25.58 62.50
C GLY A 1160 6.90 -25.39 60.99
N GLU A 1161 8.08 -24.98 60.51
CA GLU A 1161 8.44 -24.94 59.09
C GLU A 1161 8.90 -26.32 58.59
N TYR A 1162 8.77 -26.52 57.28
CA TYR A 1162 9.17 -27.70 56.54
C TYR A 1162 10.52 -27.48 55.88
N ILE A 1163 11.22 -28.58 55.56
CA ILE A 1163 12.44 -28.54 54.74
C ILE A 1163 12.12 -29.24 53.43
N VAL A 1164 12.46 -28.57 52.32
CA VAL A 1164 12.38 -29.11 50.97
C VAL A 1164 13.77 -29.12 50.35
N SER A 1165 13.98 -29.97 49.36
CA SER A 1165 15.28 -30.10 48.71
C SER A 1165 15.16 -30.40 47.22
N THR A 1166 16.16 -29.95 46.47
CA THR A 1166 16.33 -30.25 45.05
C THR A 1166 17.63 -31.00 44.83
N ALA A 1167 17.75 -31.70 43.70
CA ALA A 1167 19.00 -32.29 43.23
C ALA A 1167 19.30 -31.73 41.85
N THR A 1168 20.53 -31.29 41.64
CA THR A 1168 21.02 -30.82 40.35
C THR A 1168 22.29 -31.58 40.02
N LEU A 1169 22.33 -32.17 38.83
CA LEU A 1169 23.51 -32.80 38.28
C LEU A 1169 24.66 -31.79 38.16
N LEU A 1170 25.83 -32.09 38.73
CA LEU A 1170 27.05 -31.30 38.51
C LEU A 1170 27.78 -31.90 37.31
N TYR A 1171 27.63 -31.26 36.15
CA TYR A 1171 28.44 -31.57 34.98
C TYR A 1171 29.74 -30.76 35.07
N ASP A 1172 30.89 -31.41 34.89
CA ASP A 1172 32.16 -30.70 34.72
C ASP A 1172 32.16 -30.06 33.34
N ILE A 1173 31.85 -28.76 33.27
CA ILE A 1173 31.84 -27.97 32.02
C ILE A 1173 33.22 -27.99 31.33
N ASP A 1174 34.31 -28.34 32.03
CA ASP A 1174 35.66 -28.40 31.48
C ASP A 1174 36.12 -29.82 31.05
N ALA A 1175 35.29 -30.86 31.23
CA ALA A 1175 35.60 -32.22 30.80
C ALA A 1175 34.99 -32.53 29.42
N ASP A 1176 35.76 -32.23 28.36
CA ASP A 1176 35.65 -32.70 26.95
C ASP A 1176 34.24 -33.09 26.45
N PRO A 1177 33.55 -32.22 25.69
CA PRO A 1177 32.27 -32.52 25.08
C PRO A 1177 32.51 -33.34 23.80
N GLN A 1178 32.60 -34.66 23.93
CA GLN A 1178 32.36 -35.55 22.78
C GLN A 1178 30.89 -35.90 22.64
#